data_AF-A0A4Q2E1R2-F1
#
_entry.id   AF-A0A4Q2E1R2-F1
#
_cell.length_a   1.000
_cell.length_b   1.000
_cell.length_c   1.000
_cell.angle_alpha   90.00
_cell.angle_beta   90.00
_cell.angle_gamma   90.00
#
_symmetry.space_group_name_H-M   'P 1'
#
loop_
_entity.id
_entity.type
_entity.pdbx_description
1 polymer ?
#
loop_
_entity_poly.entity_id
_entity_poly.type
_entity_poly.pdbx_seq_one_letter_code
_entity_poly.pdbx_strand_id
1 'polypeptide(L)'
;MRVVPFLHSQLQQYQDNRDIPIPKDIALGRCANWTHPILGSDGYSAEFYIDTNAPLFVSQGSLSTGGIVVTQSRKVTSTNKAKVTIAVKLDDPKFLEYVQVCEARTSRRTKGRVAESFARTLQSVPWFPRHNGWFSVSVELPRMDSSEDPLDIQSFVSQMPSFSHMFKDVDAVYFNSLSVSTSDRPIYAEALSGGRIDVTTTKAPIRGAFNATNSLSLVNLKSLIDVELGLHDVTPPSSMGPNMDCTGPYWPCPPRAFLRTRKGLIRATVSLTRAFTTIGLGRRDKKVENVLGQELLTSFETSETSEAKTIDTTGGRFLISALNKRGPIDIDFGETPLNHTLRLDAVTSFNHIKVAIPPTYEGSWKMDALKPFRDIVDESQTYKDPTGEHRHRVFQPLVHRIREQDSRDIPIPDGMVLGQCVNWTKSDSDIDAYTHRAGFHVDASALLFVSQGSLSQGEIVVTRSRLATSTNKAKISIIAKLDDPKFLNYVQVCEIRQYDEEPGSGVGIFSVPWHPHSNSWFIVSVELPRTDDSEDTLNVESFISRMPTFIHRFRGIEGVHFERLSVSASDRPIFAHSLFGKHVSIETSNAPIQGSFNITDFLGLSTSDSIISVDLGLHDLSPPQSSLCGEERLWQSHWPSLPAVQLETSNGFIHATANLTRAFDPAVILHRPHWEEDEECRMFDSSEHSIPSVSNALPITLAESTEIIYTGGRFSIAAKTTRASIDIDFGETPLNHSLTVDASTSFDNINVVIPPTYEGNWKMKALSPYRKIVDNRANYTDPTGENRERVLSVDRQNPFVEEGTVVWGRSEDPEKRSNGWVELNSMFGRATIVV
;
A
#
# COMPACT_ATOMS: atom_id res chain seq x y z
N MET A 1 29.54 -43.72 28.67
CA MET A 1 29.01 -42.90 27.56
C MET A 1 27.55 -43.30 27.34
N ARG A 2 26.61 -42.57 27.95
CA ARG A 2 25.16 -42.78 27.80
C ARG A 2 24.64 -41.65 26.93
N VAL A 3 24.16 -41.97 25.74
CA VAL A 3 23.46 -41.02 24.85
C VAL A 3 22.02 -41.48 24.70
N VAL A 4 21.18 -40.80 25.50
CA VAL A 4 19.85 -40.24 25.23
C VAL A 4 18.76 -41.11 24.54
N PRO A 5 17.78 -41.63 25.32
CA PRO A 5 16.53 -42.23 24.83
C PRO A 5 15.46 -41.22 24.32
N PHE A 6 15.75 -39.91 24.39
CA PHE A 6 14.78 -38.83 24.17
C PHE A 6 14.27 -38.75 22.71
N LEU A 7 15.10 -39.12 21.72
CA LEU A 7 14.76 -39.11 20.30
C LEU A 7 13.72 -40.16 19.89
N HIS A 8 13.60 -41.27 20.62
CA HIS A 8 12.63 -42.32 20.29
C HIS A 8 11.21 -41.95 20.75
N SER A 9 11.08 -41.24 21.88
CA SER A 9 9.78 -40.84 22.43
C SER A 9 9.06 -39.77 21.59
N GLN A 10 9.79 -38.83 20.98
CA GLN A 10 9.17 -37.80 20.13
C GLN A 10 8.74 -38.34 18.76
N LEU A 11 9.42 -39.35 18.22
CA LEU A 11 8.99 -40.02 16.99
C LEU A 11 7.66 -40.75 17.19
N GLN A 12 7.48 -41.37 18.37
CA GLN A 12 6.26 -42.09 18.73
C GLN A 12 5.11 -41.12 19.06
N GLN A 13 5.40 -39.99 19.73
CA GLN A 13 4.42 -38.94 20.01
C GLN A 13 3.94 -38.20 18.75
N TYR A 14 4.76 -38.13 17.69
CA TYR A 14 4.37 -37.53 16.41
C TYR A 14 3.62 -38.52 15.49
N GLN A 15 3.89 -39.83 15.61
CA GLN A 15 3.09 -40.87 14.94
C GLN A 15 1.66 -40.96 15.49
N ASP A 16 1.46 -40.62 16.77
CA ASP A 16 0.15 -40.64 17.44
C ASP A 16 -0.65 -39.33 17.24
N ASN A 17 -0.03 -38.23 16.84
CA ASN A 17 -0.69 -36.93 16.63
C ASN A 17 -0.63 -36.50 15.15
N ARG A 18 -1.34 -37.24 14.29
CA ARG A 18 -1.35 -37.08 12.81
C ARG A 18 -2.12 -35.85 12.30
N ASP A 19 -2.49 -34.91 13.17
CA ASP A 19 -3.24 -33.73 12.76
C ASP A 19 -2.27 -32.71 12.16
N ILE A 20 -2.01 -32.93 10.87
CA ILE A 20 -1.37 -32.01 9.99
C ILE A 20 -2.18 -30.70 10.05
N PRO A 21 -1.59 -29.60 10.54
CA PRO A 21 -2.32 -28.37 10.81
C PRO A 21 -2.75 -27.68 9.50
N ILE A 22 -4.06 -27.76 9.21
CA ILE A 22 -4.70 -27.17 8.03
C ILE A 22 -5.34 -25.84 8.44
N PRO A 23 -5.19 -24.71 7.71
CA PRO A 23 -5.91 -23.46 7.98
C PRO A 23 -7.43 -23.70 8.10
N LYS A 24 -8.14 -23.11 9.08
CA LYS A 24 -9.57 -23.41 9.36
C LYS A 24 -10.50 -23.02 8.21
N ASP A 25 -10.08 -22.03 7.44
CA ASP A 25 -10.76 -21.57 6.23
C ASP A 25 -10.57 -22.53 5.05
N ILE A 26 -9.77 -23.58 5.22
CA ILE A 26 -9.48 -24.62 4.23
C ILE A 26 -9.96 -25.97 4.77
N ALA A 27 -11.07 -26.47 4.24
CA ALA A 27 -11.47 -27.85 4.44
C ALA A 27 -10.71 -28.75 3.46
N LEU A 28 -10.03 -29.80 3.94
CA LEU A 28 -9.46 -30.78 3.02
C LEU A 28 -10.56 -31.68 2.42
N GLY A 29 -10.55 -31.79 1.10
CA GLY A 29 -11.32 -32.76 0.35
C GLY A 29 -10.52 -34.04 0.11
N ARG A 30 -10.57 -34.56 -1.13
CA ARG A 30 -9.89 -35.80 -1.49
C ARG A 30 -8.37 -35.62 -1.48
N CYS A 31 -7.68 -36.48 -0.73
CA CYS A 31 -6.22 -36.56 -0.76
C CYS A 31 -5.71 -37.46 -1.89
N ALA A 32 -4.47 -37.23 -2.31
CA ALA A 32 -3.76 -38.00 -3.32
C ALA A 32 -3.70 -39.46 -2.88
N ASN A 33 -4.21 -40.34 -3.73
CA ASN A 33 -3.88 -41.75 -3.68
C ASN A 33 -2.77 -41.97 -4.71
N TRP A 34 -1.53 -42.00 -4.25
CA TRP A 34 -0.36 -42.11 -5.11
C TRP A 34 -0.41 -43.41 -5.91
N THR A 35 -0.50 -43.31 -7.24
CA THR A 35 -0.40 -44.49 -8.10
C THR A 35 1.08 -44.84 -8.31
N HIS A 36 1.41 -46.12 -8.19
CA HIS A 36 2.75 -46.62 -8.52
C HIS A 36 3.12 -46.27 -9.97
N PRO A 37 4.42 -46.07 -10.25
CA PRO A 37 4.88 -45.64 -11.56
C PRO A 37 4.41 -46.56 -12.68
N ILE A 38 3.93 -45.94 -13.76
CA ILE A 38 3.78 -46.60 -15.06
C ILE A 38 5.19 -47.02 -15.48
N LEU A 39 5.38 -48.30 -15.81
CA LEU A 39 6.65 -48.94 -16.20
C LEU A 39 7.58 -47.96 -16.96
N GLY A 40 8.66 -47.51 -16.31
CA GLY A 40 9.67 -46.63 -16.92
C GLY A 40 9.73 -45.18 -16.41
N SER A 41 8.94 -44.78 -15.40
CA SER A 41 9.05 -43.47 -14.75
C SER A 41 9.43 -43.59 -13.27
N ASP A 42 10.44 -42.88 -12.79
CA ASP A 42 10.91 -42.95 -11.39
C ASP A 42 10.08 -42.06 -10.43
N GLY A 43 8.75 -42.04 -10.56
CA GLY A 43 7.90 -41.11 -9.79
C GLY A 43 6.49 -41.60 -9.51
N TYR A 44 5.90 -41.06 -8.44
CA TYR A 44 4.50 -41.28 -8.09
C TYR A 44 3.67 -40.12 -8.60
N SER A 45 2.43 -40.37 -9.00
CA SER A 45 1.52 -39.32 -9.46
C SER A 45 0.13 -39.43 -8.85
N ALA A 46 -0.57 -38.31 -8.82
CA ALA A 46 -1.98 -38.19 -8.47
C ALA A 46 -2.65 -37.16 -9.38
N GLU A 47 -3.87 -37.46 -9.81
CA GLU A 47 -4.66 -36.58 -10.67
C GLU A 47 -5.90 -36.07 -9.95
N PHE A 48 -6.28 -34.84 -10.29
CA PHE A 48 -7.46 -34.21 -9.75
C PHE A 48 -8.12 -33.26 -10.75
N TYR A 49 -9.37 -32.89 -10.50
CA TYR A 49 -10.12 -31.94 -11.30
C TYR A 49 -10.68 -30.85 -10.40
N ILE A 50 -10.31 -29.59 -10.65
CA ILE A 50 -10.71 -28.43 -9.83
C ILE A 50 -11.49 -27.41 -10.65
N ASP A 51 -12.31 -26.59 -10.01
CA ASP A 51 -13.02 -25.50 -10.69
C ASP A 51 -12.05 -24.46 -11.28
N THR A 52 -12.28 -24.06 -12.53
CA THR A 52 -11.45 -23.08 -13.24
C THR A 52 -11.69 -21.64 -12.80
N ASN A 53 -12.83 -21.31 -12.18
CA ASN A 53 -13.18 -19.93 -11.84
C ASN A 53 -12.28 -19.36 -10.73
N ALA A 54 -11.92 -20.19 -9.75
CA ALA A 54 -11.21 -19.74 -8.55
C ALA A 54 -10.12 -20.73 -8.06
N PRO A 55 -9.18 -21.18 -8.91
CA PRO A 55 -8.14 -22.11 -8.48
C PRO A 55 -7.21 -21.49 -7.44
N LEU A 56 -6.99 -22.22 -6.34
CA LEU A 56 -6.06 -21.86 -5.28
C LEU A 56 -4.99 -22.96 -5.11
N PHE A 57 -3.73 -22.57 -5.03
CA PHE A 57 -2.61 -23.48 -4.79
C PHE A 57 -1.80 -23.00 -3.59
N VAL A 58 -1.60 -23.86 -2.60
CA VAL A 58 -0.88 -23.55 -1.37
C VAL A 58 0.15 -24.64 -1.10
N SER A 59 1.34 -24.26 -0.67
CA SER A 59 2.32 -25.21 -0.15
C SER A 59 2.86 -24.77 1.19
N GLN A 60 2.94 -25.69 2.13
CA GLN A 60 3.45 -25.49 3.48
C GLN A 60 4.54 -26.53 3.80
N GLY A 61 5.51 -26.16 4.63
CA GLY A 61 6.62 -27.03 5.04
C GLY A 61 7.84 -26.95 4.13
N SER A 62 9.00 -27.27 4.70
CA SER A 62 10.31 -27.11 4.06
C SER A 62 10.63 -28.14 2.99
N LEU A 63 9.94 -29.29 2.95
CA LEU A 63 10.12 -30.31 1.91
C LEU A 63 9.17 -30.08 0.71
N SER A 64 8.26 -29.11 0.80
CA SER A 64 7.33 -28.75 -0.26
C SER A 64 8.06 -27.87 -1.27
N THR A 65 8.94 -28.49 -2.04
CA THR A 65 9.74 -27.83 -3.08
C THR A 65 9.44 -28.41 -4.44
N GLY A 66 9.35 -27.58 -5.47
CA GLY A 66 8.95 -28.07 -6.77
C GLY A 66 8.77 -27.02 -7.85
N GLY A 67 8.01 -27.37 -8.87
CA GLY A 67 7.54 -26.46 -9.90
C GLY A 67 6.05 -26.66 -10.17
N ILE A 68 5.34 -25.57 -10.45
CA ILE A 68 3.99 -25.57 -10.98
C ILE A 68 4.00 -25.03 -12.40
N VAL A 69 3.38 -25.78 -13.30
CA VAL A 69 3.22 -25.46 -14.72
C VAL A 69 1.74 -25.30 -15.00
N VAL A 70 1.31 -24.15 -15.51
CA VAL A 70 -0.07 -23.87 -15.89
C VAL A 70 -0.11 -23.77 -17.42
N THR A 71 -0.93 -24.60 -18.06
CA THR A 71 -1.11 -24.68 -19.50
C THR A 71 -2.57 -24.79 -19.90
N GLN A 72 -2.94 -24.44 -21.12
CA GLN A 72 -4.22 -24.85 -21.71
C GLN A 72 -4.09 -26.14 -22.52
N SER A 73 -5.14 -26.97 -22.50
CA SER A 73 -5.16 -28.27 -23.16
C SER A 73 -6.53 -28.58 -23.76
N ARG A 74 -6.57 -28.97 -25.03
CA ARG A 74 -7.79 -29.49 -25.69
C ARG A 74 -8.20 -30.87 -25.19
N LYS A 75 -7.33 -31.56 -24.45
CA LYS A 75 -7.63 -32.88 -23.87
C LYS A 75 -8.57 -32.78 -22.66
N VAL A 76 -8.69 -31.59 -22.06
CA VAL A 76 -9.60 -31.33 -20.95
C VAL A 76 -10.96 -30.96 -21.51
N THR A 77 -11.85 -31.95 -21.61
CA THR A 77 -13.19 -31.79 -22.21
C THR A 77 -14.20 -31.07 -21.31
N SER A 78 -13.87 -30.87 -20.03
CA SER A 78 -14.73 -30.16 -19.06
C SER A 78 -14.51 -28.65 -19.13
N THR A 79 -15.50 -27.89 -19.59
CA THR A 79 -15.42 -26.43 -19.74
C THR A 79 -15.12 -25.66 -18.45
N ASN A 80 -15.50 -26.21 -17.29
CA ASN A 80 -15.40 -25.52 -16.00
C ASN A 80 -14.44 -26.23 -15.03
N LYS A 81 -13.67 -27.22 -15.48
CA LYS A 81 -12.71 -27.91 -14.61
C LYS A 81 -11.34 -27.98 -15.24
N ALA A 82 -10.32 -27.63 -14.46
CA ALA A 82 -8.91 -27.81 -14.78
C ALA A 82 -8.45 -29.19 -14.30
N LYS A 83 -7.69 -29.90 -15.13
CA LYS A 83 -7.01 -31.13 -14.72
C LYS A 83 -5.70 -30.76 -14.03
N VAL A 84 -5.50 -31.24 -12.82
CA VAL A 84 -4.27 -31.03 -12.04
C VAL A 84 -3.58 -32.37 -11.83
N THR A 85 -2.40 -32.52 -12.39
CA THR A 85 -1.55 -33.69 -12.22
C THR A 85 -0.38 -33.34 -11.31
N ILE A 86 -0.23 -34.04 -10.20
CA ILE A 86 0.87 -33.84 -9.25
C ILE A 86 1.74 -35.09 -9.34
N ALA A 87 2.97 -34.92 -9.80
CA ALA A 87 3.99 -35.94 -9.79
C ALA A 87 5.06 -35.59 -8.76
N VAL A 88 5.62 -36.60 -8.10
CA VAL A 88 6.72 -36.44 -7.15
C VAL A 88 7.85 -37.37 -7.55
N LYS A 89 9.03 -36.78 -7.77
CA LYS A 89 10.28 -37.52 -7.91
C LYS A 89 10.94 -37.55 -6.55
N LEU A 90 11.32 -38.74 -6.09
CA LEU A 90 11.83 -38.97 -4.75
C LEU A 90 12.94 -40.03 -4.80
N ASP A 91 13.98 -39.79 -4.00
CA ASP A 91 15.10 -40.74 -3.88
C ASP A 91 14.77 -41.90 -2.93
N ASP A 92 13.83 -41.70 -1.99
CA ASP A 92 13.38 -42.70 -1.02
C ASP A 92 11.83 -42.75 -0.99
N PRO A 93 11.20 -43.90 -1.33
CA PRO A 93 9.74 -44.11 -1.22
C PRO A 93 9.13 -43.70 0.12
N LYS A 94 9.88 -43.77 1.22
CA LYS A 94 9.44 -43.33 2.55
C LYS A 94 9.14 -41.83 2.59
N PHE A 95 9.62 -41.04 1.63
CA PHE A 95 9.26 -39.63 1.49
C PHE A 95 7.74 -39.40 1.44
N LEU A 96 6.98 -40.31 0.81
CA LEU A 96 5.52 -40.22 0.72
C LEU A 96 4.82 -40.40 2.06
N GLU A 97 5.47 -41.02 3.06
CA GLU A 97 4.92 -41.13 4.41
C GLU A 97 4.92 -39.77 5.13
N TYR A 98 5.71 -38.79 4.65
CA TYR A 98 5.87 -37.47 5.25
C TYR A 98 5.20 -36.33 4.48
N VAL A 99 4.58 -36.62 3.34
CA VAL A 99 3.92 -35.59 2.52
C VAL A 99 2.50 -35.98 2.18
N GLN A 100 1.59 -35.06 2.48
CA GLN A 100 0.19 -35.17 2.09
C GLN A 100 -0.14 -34.10 1.05
N VAL A 101 -0.87 -34.52 0.01
CA VAL A 101 -1.37 -33.67 -1.06
C VAL A 101 -2.87 -33.84 -1.09
N CYS A 102 -3.63 -32.76 -0.86
CA CYS A 102 -5.07 -32.84 -0.85
C CYS A 102 -5.72 -31.74 -1.68
N GLU A 103 -6.89 -32.06 -2.23
CA GLU A 103 -7.87 -31.05 -2.57
C GLU A 103 -8.22 -30.31 -1.28
N ALA A 104 -8.34 -29.01 -1.37
CA ALA A 104 -8.67 -28.11 -0.31
C ALA A 104 -9.86 -27.28 -0.80
N ARG A 105 -10.75 -26.88 0.10
CA ARG A 105 -11.99 -26.17 -0.21
C ARG A 105 -12.07 -24.99 0.71
N THR A 106 -12.18 -23.79 0.15
CA THR A 106 -12.33 -22.60 0.98
C THR A 106 -13.79 -22.40 1.34
N SER A 107 -14.11 -22.27 2.63
CA SER A 107 -15.48 -22.09 3.12
C SER A 107 -15.86 -20.60 3.24
N ARG A 108 -15.60 -19.77 2.21
CA ARG A 108 -16.06 -18.37 2.25
C ARG A 108 -17.53 -18.28 1.84
N ARG A 109 -18.42 -18.07 2.82
CA ARG A 109 -19.79 -17.59 2.58
C ARG A 109 -19.75 -16.10 2.19
N THR A 110 -19.76 -15.80 0.89
CA THR A 110 -20.12 -14.46 0.40
C THR A 110 -21.64 -14.34 0.34
N LYS A 111 -22.18 -13.19 0.78
CA LYS A 111 -23.62 -12.86 0.91
C LYS A 111 -24.45 -13.33 -0.33
N GLY A 112 -25.07 -14.51 -0.24
CA GLY A 112 -26.14 -14.95 -1.15
C GLY A 112 -25.78 -15.87 -2.33
N ARG A 113 -24.51 -16.15 -2.62
CA ARG A 113 -24.09 -17.19 -3.59
C ARG A 113 -22.83 -17.89 -3.10
N VAL A 114 -22.90 -19.21 -2.93
CA VAL A 114 -21.73 -20.03 -2.60
C VAL A 114 -20.86 -20.13 -3.86
N ALA A 115 -19.77 -19.38 -3.91
CA ALA A 115 -18.68 -19.65 -4.84
C ALA A 115 -17.72 -20.62 -4.15
N GLU A 116 -17.80 -21.91 -4.49
CA GLU A 116 -16.85 -22.90 -3.99
C GLU A 116 -15.50 -22.71 -4.71
N SER A 117 -14.51 -22.15 -4.02
CA SER A 117 -13.14 -22.08 -4.54
C SER A 117 -12.35 -23.29 -4.05
N PHE A 118 -11.77 -24.04 -4.99
CA PHE A 118 -10.98 -25.23 -4.72
C PHE A 118 -9.50 -24.86 -4.60
N ALA A 119 -8.95 -25.05 -3.40
CA ALA A 119 -7.56 -24.94 -3.06
C ALA A 119 -6.83 -26.29 -3.19
N ARG A 120 -5.49 -26.33 -3.16
CA ARG A 120 -4.71 -27.56 -2.90
C ARG A 120 -3.57 -27.25 -1.95
N THR A 121 -3.41 -28.05 -0.91
CA THR A 121 -2.31 -27.89 0.07
C THR A 121 -1.29 -29.01 -0.12
N LEU A 122 -0.02 -28.65 -0.36
CA LEU A 122 1.13 -29.54 -0.25
C LEU A 122 1.76 -29.34 1.13
N GLN A 123 1.74 -30.35 2.00
CA GLN A 123 2.23 -30.20 3.37
C GLN A 123 3.31 -31.22 3.70
N SER A 124 4.42 -30.76 4.29
CA SER A 124 5.56 -31.61 4.65
C SER A 124 6.09 -31.34 6.06
N VAL A 125 6.65 -32.39 6.68
CA VAL A 125 7.20 -32.36 8.06
C VAL A 125 8.58 -31.66 8.10
N PRO A 126 8.84 -30.75 9.06
CA PRO A 126 9.95 -29.79 8.94
C PRO A 126 11.39 -30.28 9.20
N TRP A 127 11.64 -31.54 9.60
CA TRP A 127 12.98 -31.96 10.06
C TRP A 127 13.38 -33.38 9.66
N PHE A 128 13.87 -33.59 8.43
CA PHE A 128 14.67 -34.77 8.09
C PHE A 128 15.84 -34.45 7.13
N PRO A 129 17.09 -34.90 7.39
CA PRO A 129 18.27 -34.32 6.71
C PRO A 129 18.71 -35.01 5.41
N ARG A 130 17.98 -35.97 4.83
CA ARG A 130 18.52 -36.79 3.72
C ARG A 130 17.55 -37.18 2.60
N HIS A 131 16.28 -36.80 2.66
CA HIS A 131 15.31 -37.20 1.63
C HIS A 131 14.83 -35.96 0.87
N ASN A 132 15.30 -35.83 -0.37
CA ASN A 132 14.85 -34.79 -1.28
C ASN A 132 13.69 -35.33 -2.11
N GLY A 133 12.56 -34.63 -2.08
CA GLY A 133 11.46 -34.81 -3.02
C GLY A 133 11.27 -33.55 -3.85
N TRP A 134 11.03 -33.72 -5.15
CA TRP A 134 10.70 -32.64 -6.07
C TRP A 134 9.30 -32.83 -6.60
N PHE A 135 8.42 -31.86 -6.33
CA PHE A 135 7.05 -31.86 -6.84
C PHE A 135 6.99 -31.22 -8.23
N SER A 136 6.28 -31.88 -9.14
CA SER A 136 5.89 -31.34 -10.44
C SER A 136 4.37 -31.25 -10.46
N VAL A 137 3.84 -30.03 -10.39
CA VAL A 137 2.40 -29.75 -10.45
C VAL A 137 2.09 -29.25 -11.86
N SER A 138 1.31 -30.01 -12.63
CA SER A 138 0.85 -29.63 -13.97
C SER A 138 -0.63 -29.29 -13.90
N VAL A 139 -1.01 -28.06 -14.25
CA VAL A 139 -2.38 -27.56 -14.27
C VAL A 139 -2.77 -27.35 -15.72
N GLU A 140 -3.62 -28.22 -16.25
CA GLU A 140 -4.19 -28.13 -17.58
C GLU A 140 -5.59 -27.48 -17.51
N LEU A 141 -5.68 -26.23 -17.94
CA LEU A 141 -6.91 -25.48 -18.13
C LEU A 141 -7.62 -25.92 -19.42
N PRO A 142 -8.96 -25.91 -19.47
CA PRO A 142 -9.68 -26.22 -20.70
C PRO A 142 -9.41 -25.16 -21.77
N ARG A 143 -9.27 -25.60 -23.02
CA ARG A 143 -9.18 -24.73 -24.19
C ARG A 143 -10.49 -24.83 -24.96
N MET A 144 -11.19 -23.71 -25.14
CA MET A 144 -12.40 -23.65 -25.96
C MET A 144 -12.03 -23.71 -27.45
N ASP A 145 -12.85 -24.39 -28.27
CA ASP A 145 -12.58 -24.56 -29.71
C ASP A 145 -12.82 -23.27 -30.52
N SER A 146 -13.65 -22.36 -30.01
CA SER A 146 -13.84 -21.01 -30.57
C SER A 146 -12.76 -20.08 -30.02
N SER A 147 -11.85 -19.60 -30.87
CA SER A 147 -10.81 -18.63 -30.50
C SER A 147 -11.36 -17.26 -30.09
N GLU A 148 -12.66 -17.01 -30.27
CA GLU A 148 -13.30 -15.72 -30.02
C GLU A 148 -13.62 -15.47 -28.54
N ASP A 149 -13.75 -16.53 -27.72
CA ASP A 149 -14.10 -16.41 -26.30
C ASP A 149 -12.93 -16.91 -25.42
N PRO A 150 -12.08 -16.01 -24.87
CA PRO A 150 -11.03 -16.42 -23.95
C PRO A 150 -11.62 -17.05 -22.69
N LEU A 151 -10.92 -18.03 -22.11
CA LEU A 151 -11.30 -18.61 -20.82
C LEU A 151 -11.13 -17.55 -19.73
N ASP A 152 -12.24 -17.00 -19.22
CA ASP A 152 -12.23 -16.05 -18.11
C ASP A 152 -12.15 -16.78 -16.76
N ILE A 153 -11.08 -16.52 -16.02
CA ILE A 153 -10.84 -17.01 -14.67
C ILE A 153 -11.01 -15.85 -13.69
N GLN A 154 -12.02 -15.97 -12.82
CA GLN A 154 -12.35 -14.92 -11.85
C GLN A 154 -11.22 -14.63 -10.86
N SER A 155 -10.56 -15.68 -10.36
CA SER A 155 -9.44 -15.54 -9.42
C SER A 155 -8.47 -16.70 -9.52
N PHE A 156 -7.18 -16.44 -9.68
CA PHE A 156 -6.14 -17.46 -9.58
C PHE A 156 -5.19 -17.06 -8.45
N VAL A 157 -5.05 -17.92 -7.44
CA VAL A 157 -4.19 -17.63 -6.29
C VAL A 157 -3.17 -18.76 -6.12
N SER A 158 -1.89 -18.41 -5.98
CA SER A 158 -0.84 -19.35 -5.64
C SER A 158 0.08 -18.80 -4.57
N GLN A 159 0.18 -19.53 -3.45
CA GLN A 159 1.06 -19.24 -2.32
C GLN A 159 1.94 -20.45 -2.08
N MET A 160 3.04 -20.53 -2.84
CA MET A 160 3.92 -21.70 -2.83
C MET A 160 5.37 -21.25 -2.68
N PRO A 161 5.84 -21.00 -1.44
CA PRO A 161 7.12 -20.32 -1.17
C PRO A 161 8.36 -20.95 -1.83
N SER A 162 8.35 -22.26 -2.05
CA SER A 162 9.49 -23.00 -2.62
C SER A 162 9.18 -23.66 -3.96
N PHE A 163 8.21 -23.10 -4.69
CA PHE A 163 7.85 -23.55 -6.03
C PHE A 163 8.19 -22.52 -7.09
N SER A 164 8.73 -22.99 -8.22
CA SER A 164 8.81 -22.18 -9.44
C SER A 164 7.46 -22.18 -10.14
N HIS A 165 7.04 -21.04 -10.67
CA HIS A 165 5.79 -20.92 -11.42
C HIS A 165 6.08 -20.73 -12.90
N MET A 166 5.42 -21.49 -13.75
CA MET A 166 5.60 -21.43 -15.20
C MET A 166 4.23 -21.41 -15.88
N PHE A 167 3.85 -20.28 -16.49
CA PHE A 167 2.63 -20.14 -17.28
C PHE A 167 3.01 -20.26 -18.77
N LYS A 168 2.43 -21.23 -19.48
CA LYS A 168 2.75 -21.58 -20.88
C LYS A 168 1.47 -21.81 -21.66
N ASP A 169 1.40 -21.41 -22.93
CA ASP A 169 0.21 -21.63 -23.76
C ASP A 169 -1.10 -21.20 -23.05
N VAL A 170 -1.10 -20.05 -22.36
CA VAL A 170 -2.27 -19.48 -21.67
C VAL A 170 -2.73 -18.15 -22.31
N ASP A 171 -2.38 -17.96 -23.58
CA ASP A 171 -2.73 -16.80 -24.41
C ASP A 171 -4.24 -16.61 -24.56
N ALA A 172 -5.00 -17.71 -24.60
CA ALA A 172 -6.47 -17.70 -24.62
C ALA A 172 -7.09 -17.82 -23.21
N VAL A 173 -6.38 -17.39 -22.16
CA VAL A 173 -6.89 -17.27 -20.78
C VAL A 173 -6.85 -15.81 -20.36
N TYR A 174 -7.93 -15.32 -19.77
CA TYR A 174 -7.98 -14.02 -19.13
C TYR A 174 -8.19 -14.21 -17.62
N PHE A 175 -7.30 -13.66 -16.80
CA PHE A 175 -7.41 -13.72 -15.34
C PHE A 175 -7.95 -12.40 -14.80
N ASN A 176 -9.21 -12.34 -14.35
CA ASN A 176 -9.76 -11.13 -13.71
C ASN A 176 -8.90 -10.69 -12.51
N SER A 177 -8.48 -11.66 -11.69
CA SER A 177 -7.50 -11.47 -10.62
C SER A 177 -6.50 -12.61 -10.57
N LEU A 178 -5.20 -12.32 -10.65
CA LEU A 178 -4.12 -13.29 -10.49
C LEU A 178 -3.20 -12.83 -9.36
N SER A 179 -2.99 -13.69 -8.35
CA SER A 179 -2.06 -13.44 -7.25
C SER A 179 -1.10 -14.61 -7.09
N VAL A 180 0.18 -14.41 -7.39
CA VAL A 180 1.22 -15.45 -7.34
C VAL A 180 2.33 -15.01 -6.41
N SER A 181 2.63 -15.83 -5.41
CA SER A 181 3.70 -15.57 -4.45
C SER A 181 4.60 -16.79 -4.24
N THR A 182 5.90 -16.53 -4.27
CA THR A 182 6.97 -17.49 -3.98
C THR A 182 8.09 -16.78 -3.22
N SER A 183 9.08 -17.51 -2.69
CA SER A 183 10.20 -16.93 -1.94
C SER A 183 11.51 -17.05 -2.71
N ASP A 184 11.88 -18.25 -3.14
CA ASP A 184 13.23 -18.56 -3.60
C ASP A 184 13.30 -19.22 -4.97
N ARG A 185 12.17 -19.36 -5.67
CA ARG A 185 12.09 -19.95 -7.01
C ARG A 185 11.51 -18.98 -8.04
N PRO A 186 11.90 -19.10 -9.32
CA PRO A 186 11.54 -18.12 -10.34
C PRO A 186 10.06 -18.20 -10.72
N ILE A 187 9.54 -17.07 -11.20
CA ILE A 187 8.24 -16.98 -11.85
C ILE A 187 8.47 -16.64 -13.32
N TYR A 188 7.94 -17.47 -14.21
CA TYR A 188 8.03 -17.32 -15.66
C TYR A 188 6.62 -17.33 -16.27
N ALA A 189 6.31 -16.37 -17.14
CA ALA A 189 5.09 -16.34 -17.93
C ALA A 189 5.44 -16.15 -19.41
N GLU A 190 4.98 -17.04 -20.29
CA GLU A 190 5.18 -16.84 -21.73
C GLU A 190 4.39 -15.63 -22.23
N ALA A 191 3.08 -15.63 -21.98
CA ALA A 191 2.20 -14.48 -22.08
C ALA A 191 1.05 -14.66 -21.09
N LEU A 192 0.79 -13.67 -20.23
CA LEU A 192 -0.26 -13.73 -19.23
C LEU A 192 -1.11 -12.47 -19.30
N SER A 193 -2.42 -12.63 -19.49
CA SER A 193 -3.38 -11.52 -19.61
C SER A 193 -4.36 -11.50 -18.44
N GLY A 194 -4.64 -10.31 -17.89
CA GLY A 194 -5.57 -10.18 -16.77
C GLY A 194 -6.05 -8.78 -16.41
N GLY A 195 -6.99 -8.71 -15.48
CA GLY A 195 -7.49 -7.48 -14.87
C GLY A 195 -6.48 -6.91 -13.88
N ARG A 196 -6.32 -7.63 -12.77
CA ARG A 196 -5.36 -7.36 -11.70
C ARG A 196 -4.36 -8.49 -11.57
N ILE A 197 -3.07 -8.20 -11.76
CA ILE A 197 -1.99 -9.17 -11.67
C ILE A 197 -1.03 -8.73 -10.55
N ASP A 198 -0.93 -9.54 -9.51
CA ASP A 198 -0.03 -9.34 -8.37
C ASP A 198 0.97 -10.50 -8.29
N VAL A 199 2.25 -10.22 -8.56
CA VAL A 199 3.32 -11.22 -8.55
C VAL A 199 4.40 -10.81 -7.56
N THR A 200 4.68 -11.67 -6.57
CA THR A 200 5.67 -11.38 -5.52
C THR A 200 6.69 -12.51 -5.37
N THR A 201 7.97 -12.15 -5.31
CA THR A 201 9.06 -13.06 -4.97
C THR A 201 10.12 -12.40 -4.09
N THR A 202 10.91 -13.19 -3.36
CA THR A 202 11.94 -12.65 -2.45
C THR A 202 13.35 -12.72 -3.02
N LYS A 203 13.73 -13.82 -3.69
CA LYS A 203 15.13 -14.10 -4.05
C LYS A 203 15.35 -14.56 -5.50
N ALA A 204 14.29 -14.84 -6.25
CA ALA A 204 14.38 -15.42 -7.58
C ALA A 204 13.77 -14.50 -8.63
N PRO A 205 14.14 -14.61 -9.92
CA PRO A 205 13.71 -13.66 -10.93
C PRO A 205 12.21 -13.77 -11.27
N ILE A 206 11.62 -12.65 -11.69
CA ILE A 206 10.33 -12.59 -12.39
C ILE A 206 10.64 -12.35 -13.86
N ARG A 207 10.13 -13.21 -14.76
CA ARG A 207 10.32 -13.10 -16.21
C ARG A 207 9.05 -13.36 -16.99
N GLY A 208 8.92 -12.74 -18.16
CA GLY A 208 7.81 -13.04 -19.07
C GLY A 208 7.03 -11.83 -19.58
N ALA A 209 5.99 -12.10 -20.37
CA ALA A 209 5.05 -11.09 -20.81
C ALA A 209 3.80 -11.02 -19.91
N PHE A 210 3.48 -9.83 -19.42
CA PHE A 210 2.37 -9.54 -18.52
C PHE A 210 1.50 -8.43 -19.08
N ASN A 211 0.26 -8.77 -19.42
CA ASN A 211 -0.73 -7.88 -20.00
C ASN A 211 -1.82 -7.58 -18.97
N ALA A 212 -2.00 -6.32 -18.58
CA ALA A 212 -2.97 -5.89 -17.58
C ALA A 212 -3.91 -4.81 -18.11
N THR A 213 -5.19 -4.90 -17.74
CA THR A 213 -6.20 -3.86 -18.05
C THR A 213 -6.43 -2.88 -16.90
N ASN A 214 -6.21 -3.28 -15.64
CA ASN A 214 -6.43 -2.42 -14.47
C ASN A 214 -5.13 -2.18 -13.68
N SER A 215 -4.51 -3.24 -13.18
CA SER A 215 -3.32 -3.10 -12.32
C SER A 215 -2.36 -4.28 -12.46
N LEU A 216 -1.07 -3.95 -12.50
CA LEU A 216 0.03 -4.89 -12.53
C LEU A 216 1.01 -4.53 -11.41
N SER A 217 1.29 -5.46 -10.50
CA SER A 217 2.26 -5.29 -9.42
C SER A 217 3.27 -6.42 -9.45
N LEU A 218 4.52 -6.10 -9.77
CA LEU A 218 5.64 -7.04 -9.80
C LEU A 218 6.65 -6.65 -8.72
N VAL A 219 6.72 -7.44 -7.65
CA VAL A 219 7.56 -7.15 -6.49
C VAL A 219 8.61 -8.25 -6.32
N ASN A 220 9.88 -7.86 -6.35
CA ASN A 220 11.01 -8.75 -6.10
C ASN A 220 11.99 -8.17 -5.08
N LEU A 221 12.15 -8.78 -3.91
CA LEU A 221 13.02 -8.16 -2.89
C LEU A 221 14.51 -8.13 -3.24
N LYS A 222 15.05 -9.12 -3.97
CA LYS A 222 16.52 -9.27 -4.11
C LYS A 222 17.00 -9.64 -5.51
N SER A 223 16.13 -10.09 -6.39
CA SER A 223 16.49 -10.51 -7.75
C SER A 223 15.85 -9.62 -8.80
N LEU A 224 16.17 -9.91 -10.07
CA LEU A 224 15.76 -9.10 -11.21
C LEU A 224 14.28 -9.31 -11.56
N ILE A 225 13.71 -8.27 -12.16
CA ILE A 225 12.43 -8.28 -12.87
C ILE A 225 12.80 -8.00 -14.33
N ASP A 226 12.47 -8.90 -15.25
CA ASP A 226 12.85 -8.81 -16.66
C ASP A 226 11.66 -9.24 -17.52
N VAL A 227 10.86 -8.26 -17.93
CA VAL A 227 9.47 -8.49 -18.37
C VAL A 227 9.09 -7.68 -19.59
N GLU A 228 8.12 -8.19 -20.35
CA GLU A 228 7.36 -7.44 -21.35
C GLU A 228 6.02 -7.05 -20.71
N LEU A 229 5.63 -5.78 -20.79
CA LEU A 229 4.46 -5.23 -20.13
C LEU A 229 3.46 -4.73 -21.18
N GLY A 230 2.29 -5.35 -21.24
CA GLY A 230 1.14 -4.82 -21.98
C GLY A 230 0.19 -4.08 -21.04
N LEU A 231 -0.02 -2.78 -21.23
CA LEU A 231 -1.08 -2.05 -20.53
C LEU A 231 -2.20 -1.70 -21.51
N HIS A 232 -3.42 -2.14 -21.20
CA HIS A 232 -4.58 -2.01 -22.06
C HIS A 232 -5.62 -1.10 -21.41
N ASP A 233 -5.79 0.12 -21.95
CA ASP A 233 -6.82 1.03 -21.48
C ASP A 233 -8.17 0.70 -22.15
N VAL A 234 -9.14 0.28 -21.33
CA VAL A 234 -10.51 -0.06 -21.72
C VAL A 234 -11.52 1.05 -21.34
N THR A 235 -11.04 2.22 -20.90
CA THR A 235 -11.91 3.33 -20.44
C THR A 235 -12.63 4.04 -21.60
N PRO A 236 -13.95 4.32 -21.49
CA PRO A 236 -14.69 5.08 -22.50
C PRO A 236 -14.23 6.54 -22.61
N PRO A 237 -14.12 7.14 -23.82
CA PRO A 237 -13.59 8.49 -24.02
C PRO A 237 -14.35 9.63 -23.33
N SER A 238 -15.64 9.46 -23.04
CA SER A 238 -16.55 10.57 -22.70
C SER A 238 -16.77 10.81 -21.20
N SER A 239 -16.09 10.08 -20.30
CA SER A 239 -16.54 9.96 -18.90
C SER A 239 -15.68 10.61 -17.81
N MET A 240 -14.53 11.25 -18.06
CA MET A 240 -13.66 11.70 -16.95
C MET A 240 -12.92 13.04 -17.15
N GLY A 241 -13.07 13.92 -16.16
CA GLY A 241 -12.26 15.13 -15.99
C GLY A 241 -10.80 14.84 -15.56
N PRO A 242 -9.94 15.88 -15.50
CA PRO A 242 -8.51 15.73 -15.24
C PRO A 242 -8.11 15.44 -13.77
N ASN A 243 -9.02 15.55 -12.79
CA ASN A 243 -8.68 15.54 -11.35
C ASN A 243 -9.40 14.44 -10.52
N MET A 244 -9.78 13.32 -11.14
CA MET A 244 -10.59 12.30 -10.46
C MET A 244 -9.75 11.26 -9.72
N ASP A 245 -9.85 11.24 -8.40
CA ASP A 245 -9.14 10.33 -7.51
C ASP A 245 -9.80 8.92 -7.53
N CYS A 246 -8.98 7.89 -7.70
CA CYS A 246 -9.41 6.55 -8.11
C CYS A 246 -9.68 5.59 -6.95
N THR A 247 -10.41 6.01 -5.91
CA THR A 247 -10.61 5.22 -4.68
C THR A 247 -11.90 4.40 -4.64
N GLY A 248 -12.77 4.52 -5.65
CA GLY A 248 -14.06 3.82 -5.71
C GLY A 248 -14.03 2.42 -6.36
N PRO A 249 -14.85 1.45 -5.91
CA PRO A 249 -14.83 0.06 -6.41
C PRO A 249 -15.47 -0.17 -7.80
N TYR A 250 -15.99 0.87 -8.47
CA TYR A 250 -16.74 0.73 -9.73
C TYR A 250 -16.28 1.67 -10.87
N TRP A 251 -15.23 2.47 -10.69
CA TRP A 251 -14.74 3.39 -11.72
C TRP A 251 -13.51 2.81 -12.42
N PRO A 252 -13.47 2.80 -13.76
CA PRO A 252 -12.34 2.27 -14.50
C PRO A 252 -11.14 3.20 -14.28
N CYS A 253 -10.18 2.73 -13.48
CA CYS A 253 -8.94 3.43 -13.20
C CYS A 253 -8.03 3.34 -14.44
N PRO A 254 -7.19 4.36 -14.69
CA PRO A 254 -6.16 4.22 -15.72
C PRO A 254 -5.29 2.99 -15.40
N PRO A 255 -4.96 2.14 -16.38
CA PRO A 255 -4.09 0.99 -16.15
C PRO A 255 -2.77 1.40 -15.49
N ARG A 256 -2.40 0.69 -14.43
CA ARG A 256 -1.21 0.98 -13.60
C ARG A 256 -0.24 -0.18 -13.56
N ALA A 257 1.06 0.08 -13.73
CA ALA A 257 2.13 -0.88 -13.46
C ALA A 257 3.02 -0.42 -12.32
N PHE A 258 3.26 -1.29 -11.34
CA PHE A 258 4.16 -1.07 -10.22
C PHE A 258 5.26 -2.14 -10.23
N LEU A 259 6.51 -1.72 -10.46
CA LEU A 259 7.68 -2.57 -10.46
C LEU A 259 8.55 -2.22 -9.26
N ARG A 260 8.83 -3.17 -8.37
CA ARG A 260 9.63 -2.90 -7.17
C ARG A 260 10.70 -3.93 -6.92
N THR A 261 11.95 -3.47 -6.75
CA THR A 261 13.04 -4.29 -6.20
C THR A 261 13.94 -3.53 -5.23
N ARG A 262 14.71 -4.24 -4.39
CA ARG A 262 15.74 -3.60 -3.56
C ARG A 262 17.14 -3.67 -4.15
N LYS A 263 17.42 -4.67 -5.01
CA LYS A 263 18.79 -4.95 -5.47
C LYS A 263 18.90 -5.43 -6.92
N GLY A 264 17.90 -6.14 -7.44
CA GLY A 264 17.97 -6.71 -8.78
C GLY A 264 17.81 -5.63 -9.87
N LEU A 265 18.16 -5.96 -11.10
CA LEU A 265 17.82 -5.14 -12.27
C LEU A 265 16.30 -5.15 -12.47
N ILE A 266 15.70 -3.99 -12.75
CA ILE A 266 14.39 -3.93 -13.40
C ILE A 266 14.65 -3.69 -14.89
N ARG A 267 14.29 -4.64 -15.73
CA ARG A 267 14.22 -4.49 -17.20
C ARG A 267 12.77 -4.67 -17.63
N ALA A 268 12.21 -3.71 -18.33
CA ALA A 268 10.83 -3.77 -18.80
C ALA A 268 10.72 -3.23 -20.24
N THR A 269 10.17 -4.03 -21.15
CA THR A 269 9.72 -3.54 -22.46
C THR A 269 8.21 -3.30 -22.38
N VAL A 270 7.73 -2.10 -22.66
CA VAL A 270 6.36 -1.66 -22.40
C VAL A 270 5.63 -1.39 -23.71
N SER A 271 4.49 -2.06 -23.90
CA SER A 271 3.53 -1.79 -24.97
C SER A 271 2.24 -1.24 -24.34
N LEU A 272 1.82 -0.08 -24.81
CA LEU A 272 0.60 0.59 -24.37
C LEU A 272 -0.43 0.49 -25.50
N THR A 273 -1.65 0.11 -25.18
CA THR A 273 -2.72 0.04 -26.19
C THR A 273 -4.03 0.53 -25.59
N ARG A 274 -4.87 1.09 -26.45
CA ARG A 274 -6.25 1.44 -26.11
C ARG A 274 -7.17 0.50 -26.88
N ALA A 275 -8.01 -0.24 -26.18
CA ALA A 275 -8.94 -1.16 -26.80
C ALA A 275 -10.34 -0.55 -26.80
N PHE A 276 -10.84 -0.18 -27.98
CA PHE A 276 -12.26 0.07 -28.19
C PHE A 276 -12.96 -1.26 -28.35
N THR A 277 -13.28 -1.93 -27.26
CA THR A 277 -14.28 -3.00 -27.33
C THR A 277 -15.65 -2.35 -27.30
N THR A 278 -16.32 -2.31 -28.46
CA THR A 278 -17.78 -2.37 -28.51
C THR A 278 -18.16 -3.73 -27.93
N ILE A 279 -18.14 -3.85 -26.60
CA ILE A 279 -18.71 -5.01 -25.92
C ILE A 279 -20.21 -4.91 -26.20
N GLY A 280 -20.66 -5.65 -27.21
CA GLY A 280 -22.04 -6.07 -27.29
C GLY A 280 -22.32 -6.86 -26.03
N LEU A 281 -22.78 -6.18 -24.98
CA LEU A 281 -23.49 -6.81 -23.88
C LEU A 281 -24.75 -7.43 -24.49
N GLY A 282 -24.59 -8.63 -25.02
CA GLY A 282 -25.67 -9.52 -25.43
C GLY A 282 -26.47 -9.87 -24.18
N ARG A 283 -27.35 -8.95 -23.79
CA ARG A 283 -28.44 -9.23 -22.86
C ARG A 283 -29.23 -10.36 -23.51
N ARG A 284 -29.19 -11.54 -22.89
CA ARG A 284 -30.07 -12.68 -23.24
C ARG A 284 -31.51 -12.29 -22.93
N ASP A 285 -32.15 -11.51 -23.80
CA ASP A 285 -33.60 -11.51 -23.90
C ASP A 285 -34.01 -12.62 -24.86
N LYS A 286 -34.43 -13.74 -24.27
CA LYS A 286 -35.12 -14.83 -24.97
C LYS A 286 -36.48 -14.32 -25.45
N LYS A 287 -36.53 -13.72 -26.64
CA LYS A 287 -37.62 -13.76 -27.61
C LYS A 287 -37.35 -12.70 -28.66
N VAL A 288 -37.10 -13.14 -29.88
CA VAL A 288 -37.78 -12.74 -31.12
C VAL A 288 -37.12 -13.58 -32.21
N GLU A 289 -37.83 -14.64 -32.61
CA GLU A 289 -37.61 -15.31 -33.89
C GLU A 289 -38.21 -14.46 -35.01
N ASN A 290 -37.63 -14.65 -36.20
CA ASN A 290 -38.14 -14.33 -37.52
C ASN A 290 -38.06 -12.85 -37.95
N VAL A 291 -37.18 -12.58 -38.92
CA VAL A 291 -37.52 -12.31 -40.33
C VAL A 291 -36.25 -11.82 -41.05
N LEU A 292 -36.07 -12.29 -42.30
CA LEU A 292 -34.98 -12.06 -43.28
C LEU A 292 -33.78 -13.01 -43.10
N GLY A 293 -33.55 -14.01 -43.94
CA GLY A 293 -33.94 -14.17 -45.34
C GLY A 293 -32.68 -14.25 -46.18
N GLN A 294 -32.43 -15.43 -46.73
CA GLN A 294 -31.36 -15.80 -47.65
C GLN A 294 -31.07 -14.72 -48.70
N GLU A 295 -29.79 -14.42 -48.93
CA GLU A 295 -29.13 -14.50 -50.24
C GLU A 295 -27.62 -14.25 -50.13
N LEU A 296 -26.87 -14.84 -51.06
CA LEU A 296 -25.43 -14.67 -51.35
C LEU A 296 -24.42 -15.54 -50.59
N LEU A 297 -24.47 -16.83 -50.93
CA LEU A 297 -23.27 -17.64 -51.17
C LEU A 297 -22.83 -17.45 -52.64
N THR A 298 -21.70 -16.80 -52.89
CA THR A 298 -20.87 -17.05 -54.07
C THR A 298 -19.40 -16.75 -53.77
N SER A 299 -18.61 -17.82 -53.70
CA SER A 299 -17.22 -17.95 -54.14
C SER A 299 -16.34 -16.70 -54.27
N PHE A 300 -15.25 -16.63 -53.50
CA PHE A 300 -14.00 -16.03 -53.98
C PHE A 300 -12.80 -16.83 -53.48
N GLU A 301 -12.03 -17.33 -54.45
CA GLU A 301 -10.70 -17.91 -54.31
C GLU A 301 -9.67 -16.84 -53.90
N THR A 302 -8.57 -17.36 -53.36
CA THR A 302 -7.30 -16.75 -52.93
C THR A 302 -6.76 -15.60 -53.80
N SER A 303 -6.55 -14.42 -53.19
CA SER A 303 -5.34 -13.60 -53.36
C SER A 303 -5.30 -12.41 -52.37
N GLU A 304 -4.14 -12.25 -51.72
CA GLU A 304 -3.45 -11.00 -51.37
C GLU A 304 -4.16 -9.84 -50.62
N THR A 305 -3.46 -9.39 -49.56
CA THR A 305 -3.54 -8.09 -48.89
C THR A 305 -4.89 -7.72 -48.26
N SER A 306 -5.19 -8.29 -47.09
CA SER A 306 -6.07 -7.61 -46.14
C SER A 306 -5.33 -6.40 -45.56
N GLU A 307 -5.63 -5.21 -46.06
CA GLU A 307 -5.38 -3.97 -45.33
C GLU A 307 -6.04 -4.09 -43.95
N ALA A 308 -5.22 -4.24 -42.92
CA ALA A 308 -5.66 -4.18 -41.54
C ALA A 308 -6.27 -2.79 -41.34
N LYS A 309 -7.60 -2.74 -41.27
CA LYS A 309 -8.37 -1.54 -40.91
C LYS A 309 -7.77 -1.02 -39.60
N THR A 310 -6.99 0.04 -39.68
CA THR A 310 -6.31 0.68 -38.56
C THR A 310 -7.39 1.11 -37.58
N ILE A 311 -7.57 0.31 -36.52
CA ILE A 311 -8.39 0.69 -35.39
C ILE A 311 -7.76 1.96 -34.86
N ASP A 312 -8.54 3.02 -34.78
CA ASP A 312 -8.13 4.32 -34.26
C ASP A 312 -7.72 4.11 -32.80
N THR A 313 -6.43 3.87 -32.55
CA THR A 313 -5.90 3.60 -31.20
C THR A 313 -5.66 4.88 -30.42
N THR A 314 -6.22 6.02 -30.82
CA THR A 314 -5.92 7.30 -30.18
C THR A 314 -6.36 7.36 -28.70
N GLY A 315 -5.49 7.90 -27.84
CA GLY A 315 -5.75 8.21 -26.43
C GLY A 315 -5.24 7.17 -25.43
N GLY A 316 -5.80 7.26 -24.22
CA GLY A 316 -5.51 6.37 -23.09
C GLY A 316 -4.65 7.03 -22.01
N ARG A 317 -4.83 6.63 -20.75
CA ARG A 317 -4.04 7.12 -19.60
C ARG A 317 -3.30 5.97 -18.94
N PHE A 318 -1.98 6.07 -18.87
CA PHE A 318 -1.11 5.00 -18.36
C PHE A 318 -0.24 5.52 -17.23
N LEU A 319 -0.16 4.77 -16.14
CA LEU A 319 0.70 5.07 -14.99
C LEU A 319 1.70 3.94 -14.75
N ILE A 320 2.98 4.27 -14.76
CA ILE A 320 4.06 3.30 -14.50
C ILE A 320 4.94 3.84 -13.39
N SER A 321 5.17 3.04 -12.36
CA SER A 321 6.07 3.34 -11.27
C SER A 321 7.10 2.23 -11.13
N ALA A 322 8.39 2.56 -11.27
CA ALA A 322 9.50 1.64 -11.10
C ALA A 322 10.41 2.10 -9.95
N LEU A 323 10.44 1.35 -8.86
CA LEU A 323 11.23 1.66 -7.67
C LEU A 323 12.32 0.61 -7.45
N ASN A 324 13.57 1.06 -7.41
CA ASN A 324 14.70 0.20 -7.14
C ASN A 324 15.66 0.78 -6.09
N LYS A 325 15.83 0.15 -4.93
CA LYS A 325 16.71 0.75 -3.90
C LYS A 325 18.19 0.78 -4.30
N ARG A 326 18.71 -0.23 -5.00
CA ARG A 326 20.16 -0.36 -5.28
C ARG A 326 20.52 -0.90 -6.66
N GLY A 327 19.54 -1.44 -7.38
CA GLY A 327 19.73 -1.99 -8.71
C GLY A 327 19.41 -0.98 -9.81
N PRO A 328 19.82 -1.29 -11.04
CA PRO A 328 19.49 -0.50 -12.22
C PRO A 328 18.01 -0.64 -12.62
N ILE A 329 17.54 0.35 -13.36
CA ILE A 329 16.22 0.37 -14.00
C ILE A 329 16.44 0.60 -15.51
N ASP A 330 15.88 -0.25 -16.35
CA ASP A 330 15.93 -0.20 -17.81
C ASP A 330 14.51 -0.37 -18.34
N ILE A 331 13.92 0.70 -18.88
CA ILE A 331 12.54 0.70 -19.39
C ILE A 331 12.57 1.11 -20.85
N ASP A 332 12.03 0.27 -21.72
CA ASP A 332 11.95 0.51 -23.15
C ASP A 332 10.49 0.53 -23.58
N PHE A 333 10.00 1.63 -24.14
CA PHE A 333 8.63 1.72 -24.63
C PHE A 333 8.58 1.35 -26.11
N GLY A 334 7.91 0.24 -26.42
CA GLY A 334 7.63 -0.21 -27.78
C GLY A 334 6.42 0.51 -28.38
N GLU A 335 5.39 -0.27 -28.72
CA GLU A 335 4.17 0.25 -29.33
C GLU A 335 3.35 1.07 -28.34
N THR A 336 2.90 2.25 -28.77
CA THR A 336 2.10 3.16 -27.94
C THR A 336 1.05 3.87 -28.79
N PRO A 337 -0.12 4.21 -28.22
CA PRO A 337 -1.20 4.83 -28.97
C PRO A 337 -0.89 6.30 -29.28
N LEU A 338 -1.42 6.85 -30.37
CA LEU A 338 -1.35 8.29 -30.61
C LEU A 338 -2.15 9.05 -29.53
N ASN A 339 -1.78 10.28 -29.18
CA ASN A 339 -2.51 11.13 -28.21
C ASN A 339 -2.70 10.51 -26.80
N HIS A 340 -1.87 9.57 -26.39
CA HIS A 340 -1.93 8.97 -25.06
C HIS A 340 -1.37 9.91 -23.99
N THR A 341 -1.77 9.70 -22.73
CA THR A 341 -1.14 10.30 -21.55
C THR A 341 -0.33 9.23 -20.83
N LEU A 342 0.98 9.42 -20.74
CA LEU A 342 1.89 8.54 -20.01
C LEU A 342 2.48 9.30 -18.82
N ARG A 343 2.32 8.75 -17.61
CA ARG A 343 3.08 9.14 -16.42
C ARG A 343 4.02 8.01 -16.04
N LEU A 344 5.31 8.31 -16.00
CA LEU A 344 6.36 7.38 -15.59
C LEU A 344 7.14 7.97 -14.40
N ASP A 345 7.15 7.24 -13.28
CA ASP A 345 7.93 7.55 -12.10
C ASP A 345 8.99 6.45 -11.91
N ALA A 346 10.26 6.72 -12.25
CA ALA A 346 11.37 5.78 -12.10
C ALA A 346 12.39 6.31 -11.08
N VAL A 347 12.65 5.55 -10.01
CA VAL A 347 13.51 5.99 -8.89
C VAL A 347 14.50 4.91 -8.49
N THR A 348 15.78 5.26 -8.45
CA THR A 348 16.84 4.44 -7.85
C THR A 348 17.82 5.26 -7.03
N SER A 349 18.34 4.69 -5.94
CA SER A 349 19.22 5.42 -5.02
C SER A 349 20.71 5.27 -5.31
N PHE A 350 21.14 4.20 -5.98
CA PHE A 350 22.58 3.87 -6.11
C PHE A 350 22.97 3.28 -7.47
N ASN A 351 22.12 3.40 -8.48
CA ASN A 351 22.40 2.84 -9.80
C ASN A 351 21.87 3.72 -10.93
N HIS A 352 22.03 3.27 -12.18
CA HIS A 352 21.55 4.00 -13.34
C HIS A 352 20.07 3.71 -13.62
N ILE A 353 19.41 4.70 -14.22
CA ILE A 353 18.09 4.58 -14.84
C ILE A 353 18.30 4.81 -16.33
N LYS A 354 17.82 3.88 -17.15
CA LYS A 354 17.73 4.02 -18.61
C LYS A 354 16.26 3.94 -18.98
N VAL A 355 15.78 4.95 -19.71
CA VAL A 355 14.41 4.98 -20.24
C VAL A 355 14.47 5.34 -21.73
N ALA A 356 13.94 4.47 -22.60
CA ALA A 356 13.71 4.77 -24.01
C ALA A 356 12.26 5.18 -24.20
N ILE A 357 12.01 6.47 -24.41
CA ILE A 357 10.69 7.07 -24.53
C ILE A 357 10.09 6.76 -25.93
N PRO A 358 8.78 6.45 -26.05
CA PRO A 358 8.23 6.04 -27.33
C PRO A 358 8.20 7.20 -28.36
N PRO A 359 8.19 6.90 -29.67
CA PRO A 359 8.15 7.93 -30.73
C PRO A 359 6.89 8.80 -30.70
N THR A 360 5.79 8.30 -30.16
CA THR A 360 4.50 9.02 -30.05
C THR A 360 4.42 9.93 -28.81
N TYR A 361 5.43 9.91 -27.93
CA TYR A 361 5.40 10.71 -26.71
C TYR A 361 5.58 12.20 -27.00
N GLU A 362 4.58 12.97 -26.60
CA GLU A 362 4.58 14.43 -26.58
C GLU A 362 4.33 14.89 -25.14
N GLY A 363 5.33 15.48 -24.48
CA GLY A 363 5.19 15.91 -23.09
C GLY A 363 6.47 16.43 -22.45
N SER A 364 6.35 16.87 -21.20
CA SER A 364 7.48 17.27 -20.35
C SER A 364 8.10 16.06 -19.66
N TRP A 365 9.40 16.12 -19.39
CA TRP A 365 10.10 15.11 -18.61
C TRP A 365 11.04 15.81 -17.63
N LYS A 366 11.40 15.11 -16.55
CA LYS A 366 12.34 15.59 -15.53
C LYS A 366 13.27 14.45 -15.13
N MET A 367 14.56 14.75 -14.97
CA MET A 367 15.58 13.77 -14.58
C MET A 367 16.49 14.34 -13.49
N ASP A 368 16.32 13.83 -12.27
CA ASP A 368 17.16 14.16 -11.12
C ASP A 368 18.30 13.14 -10.97
N ALA A 369 19.47 13.45 -11.53
CA ALA A 369 20.70 12.66 -11.35
C ALA A 369 21.94 13.54 -11.11
N LEU A 370 23.03 12.98 -10.58
CA LEU A 370 24.30 13.72 -10.42
C LEU A 370 24.93 13.99 -11.82
N LYS A 371 25.50 15.19 -12.02
CA LYS A 371 25.96 15.71 -13.33
C LYS A 371 26.85 14.77 -14.19
N PRO A 372 27.78 13.94 -13.66
CA PRO A 372 28.57 13.05 -14.54
C PRO A 372 27.81 11.81 -15.01
N PHE A 373 26.58 11.58 -14.53
CA PHE A 373 25.77 10.39 -14.85
C PHE A 373 24.47 10.72 -15.59
N ARG A 374 24.36 11.93 -16.14
CA ARG A 374 23.28 12.32 -17.04
C ARG A 374 23.77 12.12 -18.46
N ASP A 375 23.19 11.16 -19.16
CA ASP A 375 23.38 10.99 -20.60
C ASP A 375 22.01 11.04 -21.28
N ILE A 376 21.93 11.82 -22.35
CA ILE A 376 20.72 11.97 -23.16
C ILE A 376 21.13 11.68 -24.59
N VAL A 377 20.63 10.58 -25.12
CA VAL A 377 20.84 10.20 -26.52
C VAL A 377 19.60 10.65 -27.29
N ASP A 378 19.75 11.67 -28.14
CA ASP A 378 18.69 12.12 -29.03
C ASP A 378 18.76 11.37 -30.37
N GLU A 379 17.86 10.40 -30.53
CA GLU A 379 17.66 9.69 -31.80
C GLU A 379 16.48 10.26 -32.60
N SER A 380 15.95 11.45 -32.26
CA SER A 380 14.75 12.02 -32.89
C SER A 380 14.83 12.13 -34.42
N GLN A 381 16.02 12.30 -35.00
CA GLN A 381 16.21 12.44 -36.44
C GLN A 381 15.97 11.15 -37.23
N THR A 382 15.93 9.99 -36.58
CA THR A 382 15.77 8.70 -37.27
C THR A 382 14.30 8.28 -37.41
N TYR A 383 13.38 8.92 -36.70
CA TYR A 383 11.96 8.54 -36.66
C TYR A 383 11.10 9.43 -37.57
N LYS A 384 10.20 8.80 -38.33
CA LYS A 384 9.13 9.51 -39.07
C LYS A 384 8.00 9.88 -38.11
N ASP A 385 7.34 11.02 -38.36
CA ASP A 385 6.16 11.44 -37.60
C ASP A 385 5.09 10.34 -37.60
N PRO A 386 4.71 9.80 -36.43
CA PRO A 386 3.74 8.72 -36.35
C PRO A 386 2.32 9.15 -36.76
N THR A 387 2.03 10.46 -36.83
CA THR A 387 0.75 10.98 -37.33
C THR A 387 0.70 11.09 -38.86
N GLY A 388 1.85 10.98 -39.54
CA GLY A 388 1.94 11.21 -40.98
C GLY A 388 1.85 12.67 -41.40
N GLU A 389 1.73 13.62 -40.46
CA GLU A 389 1.62 15.06 -40.75
C GLU A 389 2.96 15.72 -41.12
N HIS A 390 4.00 14.92 -41.35
CA HIS A 390 5.36 15.39 -41.67
C HIS A 390 5.93 16.37 -40.62
N ARG A 391 5.51 16.27 -39.36
CA ARG A 391 6.09 17.07 -38.28
C ARG A 391 7.50 16.54 -37.96
N HIS A 392 8.38 17.44 -37.52
CA HIS A 392 9.70 17.05 -37.03
C HIS A 392 9.68 17.06 -35.51
N ARG A 393 10.14 15.97 -34.88
CA ARG A 393 10.29 15.93 -33.42
C ARG A 393 11.37 16.92 -33.01
N VAL A 394 10.98 17.93 -32.23
CA VAL A 394 11.91 18.91 -31.68
C VAL A 394 12.25 18.47 -30.27
N PHE A 395 13.44 17.92 -30.08
CA PHE A 395 14.01 17.79 -28.74
C PHE A 395 14.49 19.17 -28.31
N GLN A 396 13.66 19.88 -27.57
CA GLN A 396 14.05 21.10 -26.89
C GLN A 396 14.37 20.72 -25.45
N PRO A 397 15.64 20.44 -25.11
CA PRO A 397 15.99 20.35 -23.71
C PRO A 397 15.57 21.69 -23.11
N LEU A 398 14.75 21.65 -22.07
CA LEU A 398 14.57 22.78 -21.17
C LEU A 398 15.90 22.96 -20.45
N VAL A 399 16.90 23.40 -21.22
CA VAL A 399 18.07 24.05 -20.71
C VAL A 399 17.52 25.36 -20.20
N HIS A 400 16.98 25.35 -18.99
CA HIS A 400 17.31 26.45 -18.11
C HIS A 400 18.80 26.63 -18.28
N ARG A 401 19.16 27.77 -18.88
CA ARG A 401 20.52 28.13 -19.28
C ARG A 401 21.33 28.24 -18.00
N ILE A 402 21.65 27.09 -17.43
CA ILE A 402 22.71 26.84 -16.51
C ILE A 402 23.93 27.07 -17.40
N ARG A 403 24.34 28.34 -17.50
CA ARG A 403 25.69 28.73 -17.93
C ARG A 403 26.65 27.68 -17.41
N GLU A 404 27.66 27.29 -18.19
CA GLU A 404 28.80 26.51 -17.70
C GLU A 404 29.11 26.90 -16.26
N GLN A 405 28.63 26.03 -15.38
CA GLN A 405 28.53 26.29 -13.97
C GLN A 405 29.90 25.87 -13.48
N ASP A 406 30.72 26.88 -13.22
CA ASP A 406 31.96 26.82 -12.46
C ASP A 406 31.77 25.77 -11.34
N SER A 407 32.80 25.06 -10.88
CA SER A 407 32.64 23.97 -9.88
C SER A 407 32.04 24.39 -8.51
N ARG A 408 31.53 25.61 -8.43
CA ARG A 408 30.73 26.26 -7.39
C ARG A 408 29.21 26.10 -7.58
N ASP A 409 28.77 25.46 -8.65
CA ASP A 409 27.39 25.10 -8.98
C ASP A 409 26.64 24.27 -7.94
N ILE A 410 26.11 24.92 -6.91
CA ILE A 410 25.18 24.37 -5.92
C ILE A 410 23.91 23.84 -6.64
N PRO A 411 23.62 22.53 -6.55
CA PRO A 411 22.45 21.94 -7.21
C PRO A 411 21.16 22.39 -6.52
N ILE A 412 20.24 22.95 -7.29
CA ILE A 412 18.87 23.27 -6.86
C ILE A 412 17.95 22.21 -7.49
N PRO A 413 17.04 21.57 -6.73
CA PRO A 413 16.09 20.62 -7.30
C PRO A 413 15.19 21.28 -8.35
N ASP A 414 14.92 20.58 -9.45
CA ASP A 414 14.04 21.11 -10.51
C ASP A 414 12.61 21.30 -9.97
N GLY A 415 11.89 22.31 -10.48
CA GLY A 415 10.54 22.68 -10.02
C GLY A 415 10.54 23.63 -8.80
N MET A 416 11.71 24.03 -8.31
CA MET A 416 11.86 25.06 -7.28
C MET A 416 12.33 26.36 -7.89
N VAL A 417 11.67 27.46 -7.52
CA VAL A 417 12.12 28.80 -7.84
C VAL A 417 12.76 29.40 -6.60
N LEU A 418 14.01 29.82 -6.75
CA LEU A 418 14.73 30.54 -5.70
C LEU A 418 14.21 31.98 -5.61
N GLY A 419 13.83 32.40 -4.41
CA GLY A 419 13.56 33.78 -4.05
C GLY A 419 14.82 34.48 -3.55
N GLN A 420 14.68 35.23 -2.44
CA GLN A 420 15.81 35.91 -1.83
C GLN A 420 16.77 34.90 -1.18
N CYS A 421 18.05 35.04 -1.43
CA CYS A 421 19.09 34.25 -0.75
C CYS A 421 19.78 35.06 0.34
N VAL A 422 20.25 34.36 1.37
CA VAL A 422 20.93 34.97 2.52
C VAL A 422 22.24 35.61 2.09
N ASN A 423 22.44 36.86 2.51
CA ASN A 423 23.78 37.41 2.65
C ASN A 423 24.15 37.36 4.15
N TRP A 424 25.10 36.50 4.49
CA TRP A 424 25.39 36.18 5.89
C TRP A 424 25.92 37.40 6.64
N THR A 425 25.31 37.71 7.79
CA THR A 425 25.82 38.72 8.70
C THR A 425 26.69 38.03 9.76
N LYS A 426 27.86 38.61 10.05
CA LYS A 426 28.74 38.12 11.13
C LYS A 426 28.09 38.46 12.46
N SER A 427 28.09 37.53 13.41
CA SER A 427 27.61 37.83 14.78
C SER A 427 28.54 38.85 15.44
N ASP A 428 27.98 39.90 16.05
CA ASP A 428 28.74 40.94 16.79
C ASP A 428 29.34 40.39 18.10
N SER A 429 28.98 39.18 18.51
CA SER A 429 29.55 38.51 19.68
C SER A 429 30.89 37.86 19.35
N ASP A 430 31.99 38.44 19.84
CA ASP A 430 33.37 37.91 19.69
C ASP A 430 33.56 36.47 20.19
N ILE A 431 32.61 35.93 20.96
CA ILE A 431 32.68 34.60 21.56
C ILE A 431 32.36 33.48 20.55
N ASP A 432 31.67 33.79 19.44
CA ASP A 432 31.22 32.80 18.45
C ASP A 432 31.61 33.21 17.01
N ALA A 433 32.91 33.41 16.74
CA ALA A 433 33.43 33.82 15.43
C ALA A 433 33.02 32.91 14.24
N TYR A 434 32.41 31.75 14.53
CA TYR A 434 32.00 30.67 13.62
C TYR A 434 30.49 30.54 13.45
N THR A 435 29.71 31.49 13.99
CA THR A 435 28.25 31.47 13.94
C THR A 435 27.72 32.56 13.02
N HIS A 436 26.92 32.15 12.03
CA HIS A 436 26.28 33.06 11.08
C HIS A 436 24.76 32.93 11.15
N ARG A 437 24.05 34.06 11.02
CA ARG A 437 22.59 34.12 11.20
C ARG A 437 21.88 34.62 9.95
N ALA A 438 20.70 34.09 9.71
CA ALA A 438 19.78 34.51 8.67
C ALA A 438 18.33 34.41 9.13
N GLY A 439 17.43 35.16 8.49
CA GLY A 439 16.01 35.08 8.78
C GLY A 439 15.13 35.29 7.56
N PHE A 440 13.99 34.59 7.53
CA PHE A 440 12.97 34.68 6.49
C PHE A 440 11.60 34.83 7.13
N HIS A 441 10.67 35.43 6.38
CA HIS A 441 9.24 35.45 6.72
C HIS A 441 8.47 34.88 5.54
N VAL A 442 7.85 33.71 5.74
CA VAL A 442 7.13 32.98 4.70
C VAL A 442 5.68 32.78 5.12
N ASP A 443 4.81 32.41 4.19
CA ASP A 443 3.41 32.12 4.53
C ASP A 443 3.33 30.92 5.47
N ALA A 444 2.54 31.03 6.54
CA ALA A 444 2.35 29.95 7.49
C ALA A 444 1.36 28.88 7.01
N SER A 445 0.54 29.15 5.98
CA SER A 445 -0.43 28.17 5.45
C SER A 445 0.24 26.99 4.74
N ALA A 446 1.29 27.25 3.96
CA ALA A 446 1.96 26.24 3.14
C ALA A 446 3.49 26.38 3.22
N LEU A 447 4.10 25.52 4.05
CA LEU A 447 5.52 25.56 4.41
C LEU A 447 6.33 24.49 3.68
N LEU A 448 7.43 24.90 3.05
CA LEU A 448 8.33 24.01 2.30
C LEU A 448 9.78 24.10 2.76
N PHE A 449 10.35 23.00 3.22
CA PHE A 449 11.76 22.93 3.64
C PHE A 449 12.51 21.86 2.86
N VAL A 450 13.66 22.23 2.30
CA VAL A 450 14.44 21.34 1.45
C VAL A 450 15.90 21.46 1.81
N SER A 451 16.61 20.33 1.87
CA SER A 451 18.07 20.37 1.97
C SER A 451 18.74 19.42 0.99
N GLN A 452 19.78 19.89 0.31
CA GLN A 452 20.56 19.09 -0.63
C GLN A 452 22.07 19.36 -0.46
N GLY A 453 22.88 18.32 -0.64
CA GLY A 453 24.34 18.40 -0.54
C GLY A 453 24.89 17.85 0.78
N SER A 454 26.20 17.55 0.82
CA SER A 454 26.83 16.84 1.93
C SER A 454 27.12 17.71 3.17
N LEU A 455 27.09 19.03 3.02
CA LEU A 455 27.24 19.99 4.13
C LEU A 455 25.88 20.44 4.68
N SER A 456 24.79 20.10 4.02
CA SER A 456 23.44 20.49 4.45
C SER A 456 22.95 19.53 5.53
N GLN A 457 23.52 19.57 6.73
CA GLN A 457 23.10 18.75 7.87
C GLN A 457 22.79 19.61 9.10
N GLY A 458 21.90 19.15 9.97
CA GLY A 458 21.52 19.98 11.11
C GLY A 458 20.30 19.51 11.89
N GLU A 459 19.58 20.47 12.43
CA GLU A 459 18.27 20.27 13.04
C GLU A 459 17.28 21.36 12.60
N ILE A 460 16.03 20.96 12.42
CA ILE A 460 14.89 21.85 12.24
C ILE A 460 13.98 21.73 13.45
N VAL A 461 13.66 22.88 14.05
CA VAL A 461 12.86 23.01 15.26
C VAL A 461 11.63 23.84 14.93
N VAL A 462 10.47 23.20 14.94
CA VAL A 462 9.18 23.85 14.71
C VAL A 462 8.52 24.14 16.05
N THR A 463 8.13 25.40 16.23
CA THR A 463 7.55 25.97 17.46
C THR A 463 6.44 26.94 17.11
N ARG A 464 5.49 27.16 18.02
CA ARG A 464 4.52 28.26 17.93
C ARG A 464 4.99 29.46 18.75
N SER A 465 4.78 30.68 18.25
CA SER A 465 5.14 31.89 18.97
C SER A 465 4.30 32.04 20.24
N ARG A 466 4.92 32.59 21.29
CA ARG A 466 4.22 32.95 22.53
C ARG A 466 3.53 34.31 22.43
N LEU A 467 4.00 35.16 21.52
CA LEU A 467 3.48 36.48 21.30
C LEU A 467 2.52 36.41 20.13
N ALA A 468 1.35 37.03 20.30
CA ALA A 468 0.44 37.17 19.19
C ALA A 468 1.03 38.12 18.14
N THR A 469 0.84 37.77 16.87
CA THR A 469 1.35 38.48 15.71
C THR A 469 0.21 38.75 14.76
N SER A 470 0.07 39.99 14.30
CA SER A 470 -0.96 40.36 13.32
C SER A 470 -0.69 39.83 11.90
N THR A 471 0.32 38.99 11.70
CA THR A 471 0.73 38.47 10.39
C THR A 471 0.61 36.95 10.36
N ASN A 472 -0.02 36.38 9.33
CA ASN A 472 -0.03 34.93 9.07
C ASN A 472 1.30 34.41 8.49
N LYS A 473 2.43 34.96 8.96
CA LYS A 473 3.75 34.62 8.45
C LYS A 473 4.53 33.83 9.48
N ALA A 474 5.08 32.70 9.07
CA ALA A 474 6.04 31.97 9.87
C ALA A 474 7.40 32.68 9.81
N LYS A 475 7.99 32.89 10.99
CA LYS A 475 9.35 33.45 11.12
C LYS A 475 10.34 32.29 11.13
N ILE A 476 11.24 32.28 10.17
CA ILE A 476 12.29 31.26 10.07
C ILE A 476 13.61 31.91 10.45
N SER A 477 14.30 31.37 11.44
CA SER A 477 15.64 31.82 11.87
C SER A 477 16.64 30.70 11.66
N ILE A 478 17.76 30.98 11.01
CA ILE A 478 18.75 29.97 10.64
C ILE A 478 20.08 30.36 11.25
N ILE A 479 20.70 29.42 11.95
CA ILE A 479 22.01 29.56 12.55
C ILE A 479 22.92 28.52 11.90
N ALA A 480 23.93 28.97 11.16
CA ALA A 480 24.97 28.11 10.62
C ALA A 480 26.17 28.10 11.58
N LYS A 481 26.54 26.91 12.07
CA LYS A 481 27.76 26.68 12.83
C LYS A 481 28.76 25.96 11.92
N LEU A 482 29.89 26.60 11.64
CA LEU A 482 30.87 26.13 10.65
C LEU A 482 32.28 26.14 11.25
N ASP A 483 33.04 25.08 11.06
CA ASP A 483 34.44 25.03 11.55
C ASP A 483 35.36 26.04 10.83
N ASP A 484 35.07 26.35 9.56
CA ASP A 484 35.76 27.38 8.76
C ASP A 484 34.71 28.30 8.11
N PRO A 485 34.76 29.63 8.34
CA PRO A 485 33.85 30.58 7.70
C PRO A 485 33.93 30.57 6.16
N LYS A 486 35.02 30.05 5.56
CA LYS A 486 35.10 29.83 4.11
C LYS A 486 34.04 28.87 3.59
N PHE A 487 33.45 28.02 4.44
CA PHE A 487 32.38 27.10 4.03
C PHE A 487 31.09 27.79 3.59
N LEU A 488 30.87 29.05 3.99
CA LEU A 488 29.76 29.85 3.49
C LEU A 488 29.81 30.06 1.97
N ASN A 489 31.00 29.92 1.35
CA ASN A 489 31.12 29.99 -0.11
C ASN A 489 30.60 28.72 -0.83
N TYR A 490 30.35 27.65 -0.08
CA TYR A 490 29.91 26.34 -0.60
C TYR A 490 28.49 25.98 -0.15
N VAL A 491 27.84 26.86 0.60
CA VAL A 491 26.47 26.68 1.07
C VAL A 491 25.65 27.92 0.75
N GLN A 492 24.48 27.68 0.14
CA GLN A 492 23.51 28.69 -0.19
C GLN A 492 22.20 28.39 0.51
N VAL A 493 21.66 29.40 1.18
CA VAL A 493 20.37 29.33 1.86
C VAL A 493 19.45 30.34 1.20
N CYS A 494 18.30 29.91 0.71
CA CYS A 494 17.37 30.77 -0.04
C CYS A 494 15.94 30.51 0.37
N GLU A 495 15.11 31.55 0.23
CA GLU A 495 13.67 31.38 0.09
C GLU A 495 13.40 30.51 -1.14
N ILE A 496 12.49 29.55 -1.04
CA ILE A 496 12.09 28.68 -2.15
C ILE A 496 10.58 28.67 -2.30
N ARG A 497 10.13 28.50 -3.54
CA ARG A 497 8.72 28.31 -3.89
C ARG A 497 8.57 27.13 -4.87
N GLN A 498 7.52 26.34 -4.70
CA GLN A 498 7.18 25.22 -5.59
C GLN A 498 5.95 25.59 -6.43
N TYR A 499 6.01 25.34 -7.75
CA TYR A 499 4.95 25.75 -8.69
C TYR A 499 3.97 24.63 -9.08
N ASP A 500 4.42 23.36 -9.09
CA ASP A 500 3.76 22.33 -9.90
C ASP A 500 2.73 21.43 -9.17
N GLU A 501 2.77 21.32 -7.84
CA GLU A 501 1.93 20.34 -7.11
C GLU A 501 1.13 20.96 -5.96
N GLU A 502 1.84 21.58 -5.02
CA GLU A 502 1.25 22.31 -3.89
C GLU A 502 1.98 23.64 -3.77
N PRO A 503 1.29 24.78 -3.89
CA PRO A 503 1.92 26.08 -3.75
C PRO A 503 2.40 26.24 -2.30
N GLY A 504 3.69 26.03 -2.09
CA GLY A 504 4.36 26.18 -0.79
C GLY A 504 5.49 27.19 -0.88
N SER A 505 5.73 27.91 0.22
CA SER A 505 6.88 28.80 0.37
C SER A 505 7.70 28.39 1.59
N GLY A 506 9.01 28.54 1.53
CA GLY A 506 9.85 28.21 2.68
C GLY A 506 11.32 28.38 2.39
N VAL A 507 12.16 27.51 2.92
CA VAL A 507 13.62 27.66 2.83
C VAL A 507 14.32 26.40 2.32
N GLY A 508 15.21 26.62 1.37
CA GLY A 508 16.16 25.62 0.86
C GLY A 508 17.56 25.84 1.41
N ILE A 509 18.24 24.77 1.84
CA ILE A 509 19.67 24.75 2.21
C ILE A 509 20.40 23.85 1.21
N PHE A 510 21.24 24.46 0.38
CA PHE A 510 21.90 23.78 -0.72
C PHE A 510 23.41 23.89 -0.58
N SER A 511 24.11 22.77 -0.67
CA SER A 511 25.57 22.73 -0.64
C SER A 511 26.11 21.93 -1.82
N VAL A 512 27.41 22.11 -2.08
CA VAL A 512 28.10 21.25 -3.06
C VAL A 512 28.05 19.77 -2.65
N PRO A 513 28.10 18.82 -3.60
CA PRO A 513 27.94 17.39 -3.31
C PRO A 513 29.05 16.79 -2.45
N TRP A 514 30.29 17.28 -2.52
CA TRP A 514 31.41 16.66 -1.83
C TRP A 514 32.46 17.69 -1.37
N HIS A 515 32.71 17.72 -0.06
CA HIS A 515 33.89 18.36 0.51
C HIS A 515 34.50 17.49 1.63
N PRO A 516 35.82 17.23 1.58
CA PRO A 516 36.48 16.46 2.63
C PRO A 516 36.62 17.27 3.93
N HIS A 517 36.37 16.62 5.06
CA HIS A 517 36.75 17.06 6.43
C HIS A 517 36.06 18.32 6.98
N SER A 518 34.86 18.67 6.52
CA SER A 518 34.18 19.89 6.96
C SER A 518 32.98 19.54 7.84
N ASN A 519 32.98 19.95 9.11
CA ASN A 519 31.78 19.87 9.93
C ASN A 519 30.97 21.15 9.75
N SER A 520 29.71 20.97 9.37
CA SER A 520 28.73 22.04 9.29
C SER A 520 27.49 21.59 10.02
N TRP A 521 26.84 22.51 10.73
CA TRP A 521 25.62 22.22 11.45
C TRP A 521 24.67 23.41 11.38
N PHE A 522 23.51 23.19 10.77
CA PHE A 522 22.45 24.18 10.64
C PHE A 522 21.40 24.00 11.74
N ILE A 523 20.98 25.09 12.37
CA ILE A 523 19.82 25.11 13.26
C ILE A 523 18.77 25.98 12.60
N VAL A 524 17.71 25.33 12.10
CA VAL A 524 16.57 25.99 11.45
C VAL A 524 15.43 26.07 12.47
N SER A 525 15.18 27.26 13.00
CA SER A 525 14.07 27.51 13.93
C SER A 525 12.88 28.07 13.15
N VAL A 526 11.78 27.35 13.12
CA VAL A 526 10.51 27.74 12.51
C VAL A 526 9.56 28.16 13.62
N GLU A 527 9.21 29.43 13.66
CA GLU A 527 8.28 30.01 14.64
C GLU A 527 6.96 30.34 13.91
N LEU A 528 5.94 29.50 14.14
CA LEU A 528 4.59 29.65 13.61
C LEU A 528 3.86 30.78 14.34
N PRO A 529 3.04 31.59 13.65
CA PRO A 529 2.34 32.71 14.26
C PRO A 529 1.30 32.25 15.29
N ARG A 530 0.99 33.15 16.22
CA ARG A 530 -0.16 33.03 17.11
C ARG A 530 -1.09 34.20 16.82
N THR A 531 -2.36 33.94 16.58
CA THR A 531 -3.39 34.98 16.41
C THR A 531 -3.75 35.55 17.78
N ASP A 532 -4.17 36.83 17.82
CA ASP A 532 -4.58 37.52 19.05
C ASP A 532 -5.83 36.89 19.68
N ASP A 533 -6.66 36.22 18.86
CA ASP A 533 -7.83 35.48 19.32
C ASP A 533 -7.39 34.22 20.06
N SER A 534 -7.49 34.27 21.39
CA SER A 534 -6.91 33.30 22.31
C SER A 534 -7.42 31.86 22.18
N GLU A 535 -8.48 31.64 21.40
CA GLU A 535 -9.06 30.32 21.12
C GLU A 535 -8.73 29.75 19.73
N ASP A 536 -8.08 30.52 18.84
CA ASP A 536 -7.92 30.07 17.46
C ASP A 536 -6.81 29.04 17.26
N THR A 537 -7.22 27.88 16.74
CA THR A 537 -6.33 26.87 16.19
C THR A 537 -5.70 27.39 14.90
N LEU A 538 -4.35 27.41 14.82
CA LEU A 538 -3.67 27.73 13.58
C LEU A 538 -3.79 26.54 12.63
N ASN A 539 -4.51 26.70 11.52
CA ASN A 539 -4.55 25.68 10.48
C ASN A 539 -3.42 25.88 9.47
N VAL A 540 -2.60 24.85 9.29
CA VAL A 540 -1.52 24.78 8.30
C VAL A 540 -1.96 23.80 7.22
N GLU A 541 -2.27 24.32 6.04
CA GLU A 541 -2.75 23.53 4.90
C GLU A 541 -1.73 22.49 4.44
N SER A 542 -0.44 22.87 4.39
CA SER A 542 0.63 21.95 3.99
C SER A 542 1.94 22.25 4.70
N PHE A 543 2.58 21.20 5.23
CA PHE A 543 3.95 21.25 5.74
C PHE A 543 4.76 20.14 5.08
N ILE A 544 5.70 20.51 4.20
CA ILE A 544 6.57 19.58 3.49
C ILE A 544 8.01 19.83 3.94
N SER A 545 8.69 18.78 4.43
CA SER A 545 10.11 18.83 4.73
C SER A 545 10.84 17.65 4.10
N ARG A 546 11.77 17.94 3.18
CA ARG A 546 12.65 16.99 2.51
C ARG A 546 14.09 17.30 2.92
N MET A 547 14.45 16.89 4.14
CA MET A 547 15.73 17.25 4.76
C MET A 547 16.43 15.99 5.31
N PRO A 548 17.06 15.17 4.43
CA PRO A 548 17.53 13.81 4.76
C PRO A 548 18.51 13.73 5.95
N THR A 549 19.30 14.78 6.15
CA THR A 549 20.37 14.88 7.14
C THR A 549 20.05 15.81 8.31
N PHE A 550 18.76 16.10 8.51
CA PHE A 550 18.28 16.97 9.60
C PHE A 550 17.50 16.21 10.66
N ILE A 551 17.74 16.55 11.92
CA ILE A 551 16.87 16.17 13.04
C ILE A 551 15.61 17.03 12.98
N HIS A 552 14.42 16.44 13.02
CA HIS A 552 13.17 17.20 13.09
C HIS A 552 12.65 17.20 14.52
N ARG A 553 12.32 18.39 15.05
CA ARG A 553 11.73 18.56 16.38
C ARG A 553 10.49 19.43 16.29
N PHE A 554 9.33 18.84 16.56
CA PHE A 554 8.07 19.55 16.75
C PHE A 554 7.81 19.70 18.24
N ARG A 555 7.85 20.93 18.76
CA ARG A 555 7.68 21.22 20.19
C ARG A 555 6.93 22.53 20.41
N GLY A 556 6.07 22.60 21.43
CA GLY A 556 5.33 23.82 21.73
C GLY A 556 4.46 24.28 20.55
N ILE A 557 3.84 23.33 19.85
CA ILE A 557 2.95 23.57 18.70
C ILE A 557 1.49 23.26 19.07
N GLU A 558 1.14 23.42 20.34
CA GLU A 558 -0.23 23.22 20.81
C GLU A 558 -1.17 24.21 20.10
N GLY A 559 -2.33 23.71 19.68
CA GLY A 559 -3.31 24.45 18.88
C GLY A 559 -2.85 24.75 17.44
N VAL A 560 -1.88 24.02 16.90
CA VAL A 560 -1.61 23.99 15.45
C VAL A 560 -2.20 22.70 14.88
N HIS A 561 -3.03 22.82 13.85
CA HIS A 561 -3.57 21.70 13.08
C HIS A 561 -2.90 21.66 11.71
N PHE A 562 -2.39 20.51 11.31
CA PHE A 562 -1.84 20.30 9.97
C PHE A 562 -2.85 19.54 9.11
N GLU A 563 -3.38 20.14 8.04
CA GLU A 563 -4.20 19.40 7.07
C GLU A 563 -3.36 18.32 6.38
N ARG A 564 -2.15 18.69 5.94
CA ARG A 564 -1.18 17.78 5.33
C ARG A 564 0.21 18.02 5.89
N LEU A 565 0.84 16.98 6.41
CA LEU A 565 2.22 17.01 6.88
C LEU A 565 3.02 15.87 6.25
N SER A 566 4.08 16.20 5.52
CA SER A 566 4.97 15.24 4.87
C SER A 566 6.41 15.52 5.27
N VAL A 567 7.01 14.65 6.07
CA VAL A 567 8.40 14.79 6.54
C VAL A 567 9.23 13.59 6.10
N SER A 568 10.32 13.86 5.37
CA SER A 568 11.28 12.86 4.93
C SER A 568 12.66 13.17 5.48
N ALA A 569 13.22 12.20 6.21
CA ALA A 569 14.60 12.17 6.64
C ALA A 569 15.29 10.89 6.16
N SER A 570 16.61 10.77 6.33
CA SER A 570 17.35 9.54 6.03
C SER A 570 17.95 8.97 7.30
N ASP A 571 18.89 9.68 7.91
CA ASP A 571 19.75 9.14 8.98
C ASP A 571 19.63 9.91 10.29
N ARG A 572 18.64 10.80 10.40
CA ARG A 572 18.41 11.62 11.59
C ARG A 572 16.99 11.42 12.15
N PRO A 573 16.86 11.42 13.48
CA PRO A 573 15.60 11.13 14.14
C PRO A 573 14.56 12.23 13.95
N ILE A 574 13.29 11.83 14.03
CA ILE A 574 12.14 12.72 14.00
C ILE A 574 11.45 12.62 15.36
N PHE A 575 11.31 13.76 16.03
CA PHE A 575 10.68 13.89 17.34
C PHE A 575 9.45 14.80 17.25
N ALA A 576 8.28 14.29 17.62
CA ALA A 576 7.04 15.06 17.71
C ALA A 576 6.50 15.05 19.14
N HIS A 577 6.58 16.14 19.88
CA HIS A 577 6.12 16.13 21.28
C HIS A 577 4.61 15.93 21.39
N SER A 578 3.84 16.68 20.59
CA SER A 578 2.41 16.54 20.40
C SER A 578 2.06 17.20 19.08
N LEU A 579 1.69 16.40 18.07
CA LEU A 579 1.39 16.86 16.72
C LEU A 579 -0.06 16.53 16.40
N PHE A 580 -0.85 17.54 16.04
CA PHE A 580 -2.25 17.39 15.64
C PHE A 580 -2.38 17.58 14.13
N GLY A 581 -2.95 16.63 13.40
CA GLY A 581 -3.09 16.75 11.96
C GLY A 581 -4.06 15.75 11.32
N LYS A 582 -4.53 16.08 10.12
CA LYS A 582 -5.45 15.24 9.36
C LYS A 582 -4.72 14.16 8.59
N HIS A 583 -3.81 14.54 7.69
CA HIS A 583 -3.03 13.60 6.88
C HIS A 583 -1.53 13.76 7.14
N VAL A 584 -0.96 12.82 7.90
CA VAL A 584 0.45 12.86 8.33
C VAL A 584 1.22 11.70 7.73
N SER A 585 2.32 12.00 7.03
CA SER A 585 3.24 11.03 6.46
C SER A 585 4.67 11.35 6.87
N ILE A 586 5.33 10.42 7.54
CA ILE A 586 6.70 10.56 8.05
C ILE A 586 7.52 9.34 7.63
N GLU A 587 8.62 9.61 6.92
CA GLU A 587 9.54 8.57 6.45
C GLU A 587 10.98 8.86 6.90
N THR A 588 11.66 7.81 7.37
CA THR A 588 13.12 7.80 7.55
C THR A 588 13.76 6.58 6.90
N SER A 589 15.07 6.62 6.64
CA SER A 589 15.79 5.40 6.23
C SER A 589 16.26 4.60 7.43
N ASN A 590 17.03 5.20 8.34
CA ASN A 590 17.79 4.48 9.36
C ASN A 590 17.68 5.12 10.75
N ALA A 591 16.72 6.01 10.97
CA ALA A 591 16.62 6.78 12.21
C ALA A 591 15.24 6.67 12.87
N PRO A 592 15.16 6.79 14.21
CA PRO A 592 13.91 6.51 14.90
C PRO A 592 12.88 7.62 14.69
N ILE A 593 11.62 7.22 14.72
CA ILE A 593 10.47 8.12 14.74
C ILE A 593 9.83 8.00 16.12
N GLN A 594 9.75 9.12 16.84
CA GLN A 594 9.24 9.13 18.21
C GLN A 594 8.31 10.32 18.44
N GLY A 595 7.21 10.11 19.16
CA GLY A 595 6.33 11.22 19.51
C GLY A 595 4.88 10.90 19.78
N SER A 596 4.09 11.93 20.07
CA SER A 596 2.64 11.86 20.18
C SER A 596 1.96 12.47 18.95
N PHE A 597 1.04 11.71 18.35
CA PHE A 597 0.35 12.03 17.11
C PHE A 597 -1.16 11.93 17.32
N ASN A 598 -1.85 13.05 17.17
CA ASN A 598 -3.30 13.16 17.25
C ASN A 598 -3.86 13.36 15.84
N ILE A 599 -4.64 12.39 15.36
CA ILE A 599 -4.95 12.20 13.93
C ILE A 599 -6.44 12.03 13.71
N THR A 600 -6.98 12.74 12.72
CA THR A 600 -8.40 12.67 12.35
C THR A 600 -8.67 11.82 11.11
N ASP A 601 -7.65 11.53 10.30
CA ASP A 601 -7.81 10.83 9.01
C ASP A 601 -6.70 9.79 8.77
N PHE A 602 -5.46 10.20 8.51
CA PHE A 602 -4.38 9.25 8.16
C PHE A 602 -3.05 9.56 8.82
N LEU A 603 -2.39 8.50 9.31
CA LEU A 603 -1.02 8.53 9.81
C LEU A 603 -0.20 7.41 9.18
N GLY A 604 0.79 7.75 8.36
CA GLY A 604 1.80 6.84 7.85
C GLY A 604 3.16 7.11 8.47
N LEU A 605 3.68 6.17 9.26
CA LEU A 605 5.03 6.23 9.82
C LEU A 605 5.86 5.07 9.26
N SER A 606 6.97 5.38 8.59
CA SER A 606 7.81 4.35 7.98
C SER A 606 9.30 4.58 8.20
N THR A 607 10.03 3.50 8.49
CA THR A 607 11.50 3.51 8.54
C THR A 607 12.11 2.21 8.04
N SER A 608 13.28 2.20 7.38
CA SER A 608 13.86 0.91 6.96
C SER A 608 14.47 0.14 8.13
N ASP A 609 15.20 0.82 9.03
CA ASP A 609 16.15 0.16 9.94
C ASP A 609 16.15 0.71 11.36
N SER A 610 15.06 1.36 11.79
CA SER A 610 14.98 1.96 13.12
C SER A 610 13.63 1.79 13.80
N ILE A 611 13.57 2.22 15.06
CA ILE A 611 12.43 2.06 15.97
C ILE A 611 11.36 3.09 15.65
N ILE A 612 10.10 2.67 15.72
CA ILE A 612 8.93 3.55 15.79
C ILE A 612 8.37 3.44 17.20
N SER A 613 8.32 4.54 17.95
CA SER A 613 7.83 4.57 19.33
C SER A 613 6.89 5.75 19.52
N VAL A 614 5.58 5.51 19.54
CA VAL A 614 4.59 6.58 19.40
C VAL A 614 3.39 6.45 20.33
N ASP A 615 2.86 7.60 20.73
CA ASP A 615 1.55 7.72 21.38
C ASP A 615 0.55 8.24 20.35
N LEU A 616 -0.57 7.56 20.16
CA LEU A 616 -1.55 7.82 19.10
C LEU A 616 -2.85 8.29 19.73
N GLY A 617 -3.34 9.46 19.33
CA GLY A 617 -4.72 9.90 19.59
C GLY A 617 -5.52 9.83 18.29
N LEU A 618 -6.42 8.88 18.15
CA LEU A 618 -7.27 8.76 16.96
C LEU A 618 -8.62 9.39 17.23
N HIS A 619 -8.98 10.39 16.41
CA HIS A 619 -10.18 11.18 16.58
C HIS A 619 -11.14 10.92 15.41
N ASP A 620 -12.22 10.18 15.65
CA ASP A 620 -13.28 10.03 14.65
C ASP A 620 -14.24 11.22 14.73
N LEU A 621 -14.20 12.05 13.69
CA LEU A 621 -15.05 13.23 13.52
C LEU A 621 -16.34 12.93 12.72
N SER A 622 -16.62 11.66 12.40
CA SER A 622 -17.80 11.30 11.63
C SER A 622 -19.09 11.54 12.44
N PRO A 623 -20.12 12.11 11.80
CA PRO A 623 -21.38 12.39 12.47
C PRO A 623 -22.02 11.09 13.02
N PRO A 624 -22.81 11.19 14.11
CA PRO A 624 -23.54 10.06 14.66
C PRO A 624 -24.43 9.49 13.58
N GLN A 625 -24.30 8.20 13.32
CA GLN A 625 -25.26 7.49 12.47
C GLN A 625 -26.60 7.49 13.22
N SER A 626 -27.43 8.50 12.99
CA SER A 626 -28.80 8.53 13.50
C SER A 626 -29.57 7.45 12.75
N SER A 627 -29.91 6.37 13.44
CA SER A 627 -30.74 5.26 12.96
C SER A 627 -32.21 5.64 12.69
N LEU A 628 -32.53 6.93 12.58
CA LEU A 628 -33.90 7.45 12.57
C LEU A 628 -34.39 8.00 11.22
N CYS A 629 -33.54 8.14 10.21
CA CYS A 629 -33.99 8.50 8.86
C CYS A 629 -33.82 7.29 7.94
N GLY A 630 -34.88 6.51 7.80
CA GLY A 630 -34.96 5.42 6.84
C GLY A 630 -35.02 5.94 5.40
N GLU A 631 -33.88 6.32 4.83
CA GLU A 631 -33.67 6.38 3.38
C GLU A 631 -32.16 6.41 3.07
N GLU A 632 -31.56 5.23 3.11
CA GLU A 632 -30.11 4.99 3.04
C GLU A 632 -29.51 5.07 1.61
N ARG A 633 -30.18 5.72 0.64
CA ARG A 633 -29.84 5.56 -0.78
C ARG A 633 -29.19 6.75 -1.50
N LEU A 634 -29.05 7.93 -0.91
CA LEU A 634 -28.62 9.13 -1.67
C LEU A 634 -27.43 9.93 -1.11
N TRP A 635 -26.86 9.59 0.05
CA TRP A 635 -25.79 10.38 0.70
C TRP A 635 -24.46 9.62 0.90
N GLN A 636 -24.04 8.76 -0.02
CA GLN A 636 -22.81 7.94 0.13
C GLN A 636 -21.54 8.50 -0.54
N SER A 637 -21.58 9.64 -1.23
CA SER A 637 -20.43 10.07 -2.03
C SER A 637 -19.29 10.76 -1.26
N HIS A 638 -19.51 11.30 -0.06
CA HIS A 638 -18.50 12.08 0.69
C HIS A 638 -18.47 11.72 2.19
N TRP A 639 -18.31 10.44 2.53
CA TRP A 639 -17.96 10.09 3.92
C TRP A 639 -16.51 10.50 4.19
N PRO A 640 -16.20 11.18 5.31
CA PRO A 640 -14.82 11.43 5.70
C PRO A 640 -14.08 10.09 5.81
N SER A 641 -12.85 10.07 5.31
CA SER A 641 -11.94 8.93 5.45
C SER A 641 -11.75 8.62 6.93
N LEU A 642 -11.77 7.33 7.25
CA LEU A 642 -11.72 6.85 8.63
C LEU A 642 -10.30 7.00 9.20
N PRO A 643 -10.13 7.35 10.49
CA PRO A 643 -8.84 7.36 11.15
C PRO A 643 -8.07 6.06 10.95
N ALA A 644 -6.99 6.11 10.16
CA ALA A 644 -6.18 4.98 9.75
C ALA A 644 -4.70 5.22 10.05
N VAL A 645 -4.07 4.28 10.76
CA VAL A 645 -2.65 4.30 11.09
C VAL A 645 -1.92 3.18 10.37
N GLN A 646 -0.79 3.49 9.75
CA GLN A 646 0.15 2.54 9.15
C GLN A 646 1.54 2.75 9.75
N LEU A 647 2.05 1.72 10.44
CA LEU A 647 3.38 1.70 11.04
C LEU A 647 4.23 0.64 10.34
N GLU A 648 5.30 1.03 9.65
CA GLU A 648 6.14 0.10 8.89
C GLU A 648 7.62 0.22 9.20
N THR A 649 8.27 -0.93 9.48
CA THR A 649 9.73 -1.00 9.50
C THR A 649 10.28 -2.32 8.98
N SER A 650 11.55 -2.40 8.55
CA SER A 650 12.11 -3.73 8.22
C SER A 650 12.72 -4.41 9.44
N ASN A 651 13.49 -3.67 10.24
CA ASN A 651 14.31 -4.26 11.30
C ASN A 651 14.12 -3.62 12.68
N GLY A 652 13.36 -2.53 12.79
CA GLY A 652 13.16 -1.88 14.07
C GLY A 652 11.92 -2.35 14.81
N PHE A 653 11.96 -2.18 16.12
CA PHE A 653 10.84 -2.42 17.01
C PHE A 653 9.75 -1.38 16.78
N ILE A 654 8.48 -1.80 16.83
CA ILE A 654 7.32 -0.90 16.83
C ILE A 654 6.71 -0.94 18.23
N HIS A 655 6.63 0.22 18.88
CA HIS A 655 5.89 0.43 20.12
C HIS A 655 4.84 1.52 19.90
N ALA A 656 3.58 1.21 20.17
CA ALA A 656 2.50 2.16 20.01
C ALA A 656 1.53 2.09 21.20
N THR A 657 1.24 3.24 21.82
CA THR A 657 0.11 3.39 22.74
C THR A 657 -1.00 4.13 22.01
N ALA A 658 -2.24 3.63 22.00
CA ALA A 658 -3.33 4.23 21.26
C ALA A 658 -4.52 4.59 22.14
N ASN A 659 -4.90 5.87 22.14
CA ASN A 659 -6.14 6.39 22.68
C ASN A 659 -7.10 6.67 21.52
N LEU A 660 -8.30 6.13 21.61
CA LEU A 660 -9.35 6.29 20.61
C LEU A 660 -10.39 7.24 21.20
N THR A 661 -10.80 8.24 20.43
CA THR A 661 -11.84 9.17 20.85
C THR A 661 -12.78 9.44 19.68
N ARG A 662 -14.05 9.63 20.01
CA ARG A 662 -15.02 10.14 19.06
C ARG A 662 -15.32 11.57 19.47
N ALA A 663 -14.86 12.54 18.69
CA ALA A 663 -15.08 13.94 18.96
C ALA A 663 -16.19 14.46 18.06
N PHE A 664 -17.18 15.12 18.66
CA PHE A 664 -18.06 16.01 17.91
C PHE A 664 -17.36 17.35 17.82
N ASP A 665 -16.95 17.76 16.62
CA ASP A 665 -16.47 19.11 16.42
C ASP A 665 -17.67 20.05 16.21
N PRO A 666 -18.00 20.95 17.15
CA PRO A 666 -19.05 21.94 16.95
C PRO A 666 -18.67 22.98 15.88
N ALA A 667 -17.39 23.19 15.57
CA ALA A 667 -16.94 24.16 14.57
C ALA A 667 -17.22 23.68 13.14
N VAL A 668 -17.22 22.37 12.88
CA VAL A 668 -17.61 21.79 11.58
C VAL A 668 -19.07 22.10 11.20
N ILE A 669 -19.92 22.41 12.18
CA ILE A 669 -21.34 22.77 11.94
C ILE A 669 -21.50 24.23 11.49
N LEU A 670 -20.53 25.11 11.76
CA LEU A 670 -20.64 26.55 11.48
C LEU A 670 -20.31 26.96 10.04
N HIS A 671 -19.74 26.06 9.24
CA HIS A 671 -19.61 26.23 7.78
C HIS A 671 -20.65 25.40 7.03
N ARG A 672 -21.94 25.73 7.19
CA ARG A 672 -22.93 25.36 6.17
C ARG A 672 -22.74 26.24 4.94
N PRO A 673 -22.50 25.69 3.74
CA PRO A 673 -22.67 26.46 2.52
C PRO A 673 -24.14 26.89 2.45
N HIS A 674 -24.37 28.16 2.14
CA HIS A 674 -25.69 28.74 1.90
C HIS A 674 -26.25 28.13 0.60
N TRP A 675 -26.94 27.00 0.69
CA TRP A 675 -27.80 26.52 -0.38
C TRP A 675 -29.23 26.98 -0.09
N GLU A 676 -29.88 27.49 -1.15
CA GLU A 676 -31.26 27.97 -1.14
C GLU A 676 -32.21 26.88 -0.61
N GLU A 677 -33.13 27.30 0.25
CA GLU A 677 -34.14 26.45 0.86
C GLU A 677 -35.11 25.93 -0.22
N ASP A 678 -35.00 24.65 -0.59
CA ASP A 678 -36.09 23.94 -1.26
C ASP A 678 -37.17 23.56 -0.23
N GLU A 679 -38.38 24.06 -0.46
CA GLU A 679 -39.56 24.09 0.45
C GLU A 679 -40.21 22.73 0.82
N GLU A 680 -39.59 21.57 0.59
CA GLU A 680 -40.31 20.27 0.67
C GLU A 680 -40.29 19.53 2.03
N CYS A 681 -40.16 20.25 3.15
CA CYS A 681 -40.32 19.67 4.50
C CYS A 681 -41.31 20.45 5.38
N ARG A 682 -42.50 20.75 4.85
CA ARG A 682 -43.67 21.15 5.64
C ARG A 682 -44.81 20.15 5.49
N MET A 683 -44.86 19.16 6.38
CA MET A 683 -46.13 18.58 6.81
C MET A 683 -46.04 18.20 8.29
N PHE A 684 -46.45 19.12 9.15
CA PHE A 684 -47.45 18.95 10.21
C PHE A 684 -47.44 20.23 11.06
N ASP A 685 -48.36 21.14 10.75
CA ASP A 685 -48.77 22.20 11.66
C ASP A 685 -50.21 21.91 12.11
N SER A 686 -50.43 21.88 13.41
CA SER A 686 -51.53 22.60 14.06
C SER A 686 -51.55 22.28 15.56
N SER A 687 -51.01 23.19 16.36
CA SER A 687 -51.80 23.81 17.43
C SER A 687 -51.03 24.96 18.08
N GLU A 688 -51.71 26.10 18.03
CA GLU A 688 -51.41 27.39 18.62
C GLU A 688 -50.72 27.33 19.99
N HIS A 689 -49.61 28.04 20.14
CA HIS A 689 -49.36 28.91 21.30
C HIS A 689 -48.34 30.00 20.92
N SER A 690 -48.75 31.24 21.10
CA SER A 690 -47.99 32.46 20.87
C SER A 690 -47.00 32.72 22.02
N ILE A 691 -45.72 32.94 21.72
CA ILE A 691 -44.70 33.45 22.66
C ILE A 691 -43.81 34.49 21.94
N PRO A 692 -43.47 35.63 22.58
CA PRO A 692 -42.94 36.81 21.90
C PRO A 692 -41.43 36.80 21.70
N SER A 693 -40.99 37.67 20.78
CA SER A 693 -39.59 38.01 20.50
C SER A 693 -38.85 38.48 21.76
N VAL A 694 -37.75 37.82 22.12
CA VAL A 694 -36.75 38.37 23.04
C VAL A 694 -35.36 38.19 22.44
N SER A 695 -34.84 39.30 21.92
CA SER A 695 -33.42 39.57 21.77
C SER A 695 -32.78 39.63 23.16
N ASN A 696 -31.87 38.70 23.48
CA ASN A 696 -30.73 38.81 24.40
C ASN A 696 -30.19 37.40 24.70
N ALA A 697 -29.15 36.97 23.98
CA ALA A 697 -28.36 35.79 24.34
C ALA A 697 -27.34 36.20 25.42
N LEU A 698 -27.56 35.74 26.66
CA LEU A 698 -26.56 35.72 27.72
C LEU A 698 -25.64 34.50 27.56
N PRO A 699 -24.38 34.56 28.02
CA PRO A 699 -23.42 33.48 27.88
C PRO A 699 -23.81 32.30 28.78
N ILE A 700 -23.86 31.11 28.20
CA ILE A 700 -24.04 29.85 28.94
C ILE A 700 -22.76 29.60 29.73
N THR A 701 -22.83 29.76 31.04
CA THR A 701 -21.83 29.22 31.98
C THR A 701 -21.91 27.69 31.96
N LEU A 702 -20.85 27.04 31.50
CA LEU A 702 -20.61 25.60 31.61
C LEU A 702 -20.66 25.20 33.09
N ALA A 703 -21.75 24.53 33.47
CA ALA A 703 -21.84 23.82 34.73
C ALA A 703 -21.02 22.52 34.64
N GLU A 704 -20.31 22.21 35.71
CA GLU A 704 -19.53 21.00 35.91
C GLU A 704 -20.40 19.72 35.75
N SER A 705 -19.76 18.71 35.15
CA SER A 705 -20.03 17.28 35.28
C SER A 705 -21.39 16.73 34.84
N THR A 706 -21.50 16.42 33.55
CA THR A 706 -21.99 15.11 33.11
C THR A 706 -21.02 14.60 32.05
N GLU A 707 -20.29 13.52 32.33
CA GLU A 707 -19.47 12.84 31.33
C GLU A 707 -20.37 12.46 30.15
N ILE A 708 -20.24 13.19 29.04
CA ILE A 708 -20.87 12.78 27.80
C ILE A 708 -20.13 11.51 27.38
N ILE A 709 -20.76 10.36 27.58
CA ILE A 709 -20.20 9.07 27.15
C ILE A 709 -20.25 9.04 25.63
N TYR A 710 -19.13 9.39 25.00
CA TYR A 710 -18.99 9.30 23.55
C TYR A 710 -19.02 7.81 23.16
N THR A 711 -20.05 7.41 22.41
CA THR A 711 -20.21 6.05 21.90
C THR A 711 -19.95 5.98 20.39
N GLY A 712 -19.43 4.86 19.91
CA GLY A 712 -19.17 4.59 18.50
C GLY A 712 -17.76 4.93 18.04
N GLY A 713 -17.61 5.10 16.73
CA GLY A 713 -16.36 5.43 16.05
C GLY A 713 -15.75 4.24 15.31
N ARG A 714 -15.01 4.49 14.23
CA ARG A 714 -14.30 3.46 13.45
C ARG A 714 -12.81 3.79 13.37
N PHE A 715 -11.98 2.84 13.79
CA PHE A 715 -10.54 3.01 13.92
C PHE A 715 -9.81 1.84 13.26
N SER A 716 -8.70 2.13 12.58
CA SER A 716 -7.86 1.12 11.93
C SER A 716 -6.39 1.34 12.23
N ILE A 717 -5.70 0.31 12.73
CA ILE A 717 -4.26 0.33 12.98
C ILE A 717 -3.60 -0.87 12.27
N ALA A 718 -2.66 -0.59 11.38
CA ALA A 718 -1.83 -1.59 10.73
C ALA A 718 -0.37 -1.41 11.16
N ALA A 719 0.26 -2.47 11.66
CA ALA A 719 1.66 -2.46 12.06
C ALA A 719 2.42 -3.62 11.42
N LYS A 720 3.56 -3.33 10.78
CA LYS A 720 4.32 -4.33 10.03
C LYS A 720 5.80 -4.19 10.23
N THR A 721 6.45 -5.31 10.55
CA THR A 721 7.90 -5.40 10.55
C THR A 721 8.41 -6.70 9.94
N THR A 722 9.68 -6.77 9.53
CA THR A 722 10.25 -8.04 9.08
C THR A 722 10.89 -8.78 10.25
N ARG A 723 11.74 -8.12 11.04
CA ARG A 723 12.67 -8.81 11.95
C ARG A 723 12.53 -8.48 13.42
N ALA A 724 11.69 -7.52 13.78
CA ALA A 724 11.61 -7.03 15.14
C ALA A 724 10.19 -7.19 15.69
N SER A 725 10.04 -6.84 16.96
CA SER A 725 8.80 -7.00 17.68
C SER A 725 7.82 -5.87 17.38
N ILE A 726 6.54 -6.15 17.61
CA ILE A 726 5.45 -5.19 17.58
C ILE A 726 4.79 -5.23 18.95
N ASP A 727 4.61 -4.06 19.56
CA ASP A 727 3.91 -3.88 20.82
C ASP A 727 2.88 -2.77 20.67
N ILE A 728 1.60 -3.10 20.86
CA ILE A 728 0.49 -2.15 20.76
C ILE A 728 -0.34 -2.24 22.04
N ASP A 729 -0.45 -1.11 22.73
CA ASP A 729 -1.29 -0.96 23.91
C ASP A 729 -2.42 0.03 23.61
N PHE A 730 -3.62 -0.24 24.10
CA PHE A 730 -4.78 0.64 23.93
C PHE A 730 -5.20 1.19 25.29
N GLY A 731 -5.17 2.52 25.40
CA GLY A 731 -5.60 3.24 26.60
C GLY A 731 -7.10 3.53 26.58
N GLU A 732 -7.45 4.81 26.60
CA GLU A 732 -8.84 5.25 26.61
C GLU A 732 -9.51 4.98 25.26
N THR A 733 -10.73 4.46 25.29
CA THR A 733 -11.49 4.08 24.09
C THR A 733 -12.99 4.30 24.31
N PRO A 734 -13.75 4.73 23.28
CA PRO A 734 -15.17 4.99 23.42
C PRO A 734 -15.96 3.68 23.52
N LEU A 735 -17.13 3.70 24.15
CA LEU A 735 -18.03 2.53 24.15
C LEU A 735 -18.55 2.26 22.74
N ASN A 736 -18.87 1.01 22.40
CA ASN A 736 -19.45 0.64 21.10
C ASN A 736 -18.62 1.04 19.86
N HIS A 737 -17.31 1.23 20.02
CA HIS A 737 -16.43 1.54 18.90
C HIS A 737 -16.15 0.30 18.02
N SER A 738 -15.72 0.55 16.79
CA SER A 738 -15.27 -0.46 15.84
C SER A 738 -13.77 -0.34 15.61
N LEU A 739 -13.01 -1.30 16.12
CA LEU A 739 -11.55 -1.33 16.03
C LEU A 739 -11.08 -2.44 15.08
N THR A 740 -10.28 -2.07 14.08
CA THR A 740 -9.53 -3.02 13.25
C THR A 740 -8.03 -2.92 13.57
N VAL A 741 -7.40 -4.04 13.91
CA VAL A 741 -5.95 -4.14 14.11
C VAL A 741 -5.38 -5.22 13.20
N ASP A 742 -4.36 -4.90 12.42
CA ASP A 742 -3.56 -5.85 11.65
C ASP A 742 -2.08 -5.70 12.01
N ALA A 743 -1.54 -6.65 12.77
CA ALA A 743 -0.15 -6.65 13.17
C ALA A 743 0.59 -7.85 12.55
N SER A 744 1.70 -7.61 11.85
CA SER A 744 2.46 -8.69 11.21
C SER A 744 3.98 -8.58 11.33
N THR A 745 4.64 -9.70 11.63
CA THR A 745 6.11 -9.83 11.66
C THR A 745 6.58 -11.19 11.17
N SER A 746 7.81 -11.29 10.65
CA SER A 746 8.36 -12.58 10.26
C SER A 746 9.07 -13.29 11.41
N PHE A 747 9.91 -12.58 12.17
CA PHE A 747 10.94 -13.25 13.01
C PHE A 747 10.83 -13.04 14.52
N ASP A 748 10.03 -12.09 15.00
CA ASP A 748 10.01 -11.71 16.42
C ASP A 748 8.57 -11.57 16.94
N ASN A 749 8.38 -11.11 18.17
CA ASN A 749 7.12 -11.21 18.87
C ASN A 749 6.13 -10.09 18.51
N ILE A 750 4.84 -10.40 18.54
CA ILE A 750 3.74 -9.44 18.49
C ILE A 750 3.05 -9.50 19.85
N ASN A 751 2.88 -8.36 20.51
CA ASN A 751 2.08 -8.21 21.71
C ASN A 751 1.01 -7.13 21.44
N VAL A 752 -0.25 -7.46 21.66
CA VAL A 752 -1.36 -6.50 21.56
C VAL A 752 -2.23 -6.60 22.80
N VAL A 753 -2.43 -5.48 23.49
CA VAL A 753 -3.32 -5.36 24.65
C VAL A 753 -4.63 -4.73 24.19
N ILE A 754 -5.71 -5.50 24.12
CA ILE A 754 -6.99 -4.95 23.65
C ILE A 754 -7.70 -4.16 24.77
N PRO A 755 -8.41 -3.06 24.45
CA PRO A 755 -9.02 -2.23 25.47
C PRO A 755 -10.22 -2.94 26.15
N PRO A 756 -10.58 -2.60 27.40
CA PRO A 756 -11.70 -3.22 28.11
C PRO A 756 -13.07 -3.05 27.42
N THR A 757 -13.23 -1.98 26.65
CA THR A 757 -14.44 -1.67 25.88
C THR A 757 -14.55 -2.44 24.56
N TYR A 758 -13.50 -3.18 24.16
CA TYR A 758 -13.48 -3.95 22.91
C TYR A 758 -14.47 -5.11 22.95
N GLU A 759 -15.38 -5.14 21.96
CA GLU A 759 -16.27 -6.27 21.65
C GLU A 759 -16.11 -6.67 20.17
N GLY A 760 -15.53 -7.82 19.91
CA GLY A 760 -15.16 -8.19 18.54
C GLY A 760 -14.48 -9.54 18.39
N ASN A 761 -14.14 -9.85 17.14
CA ASN A 761 -13.43 -11.06 16.77
C ASN A 761 -11.91 -10.83 16.86
N TRP A 762 -11.16 -11.89 17.12
CA TRP A 762 -9.71 -11.84 17.02
C TRP A 762 -9.17 -13.12 16.39
N LYS A 763 -8.00 -13.02 15.75
CA LYS A 763 -7.32 -14.10 15.05
C LYS A 763 -5.80 -13.96 15.21
N MET A 764 -5.15 -15.01 15.70
CA MET A 764 -3.70 -15.13 15.82
C MET A 764 -3.19 -16.26 14.93
N LYS A 765 -2.28 -15.93 14.01
CA LYS A 765 -1.54 -16.86 13.17
C LYS A 765 -0.09 -16.88 13.64
N ALA A 766 0.30 -17.94 14.34
CA ALA A 766 1.69 -18.18 14.73
C ALA A 766 1.93 -19.67 14.97
N LEU A 767 3.17 -20.14 15.01
CA LEU A 767 3.48 -21.54 15.31
C LEU A 767 3.18 -21.86 16.79
N SER A 768 2.63 -23.03 17.10
CA SER A 768 2.54 -23.52 18.49
C SER A 768 3.94 -23.90 19.01
N PRO A 769 4.34 -23.62 20.27
CA PRO A 769 3.58 -23.02 21.38
C PRO A 769 3.73 -21.49 21.47
N TYR A 770 4.08 -20.80 20.38
CA TYR A 770 4.34 -19.37 20.34
C TYR A 770 3.06 -18.53 20.22
N ARG A 771 1.93 -19.02 20.74
CA ARG A 771 0.70 -18.24 20.92
C ARG A 771 0.39 -18.14 22.39
N LYS A 772 0.04 -16.95 22.85
CA LYS A 772 -0.28 -16.73 24.26
C LYS A 772 -1.50 -15.82 24.35
N ILE A 773 -2.55 -16.31 24.97
CA ILE A 773 -3.68 -15.50 25.40
C ILE A 773 -3.45 -15.20 26.88
N VAL A 774 -3.39 -13.93 27.24
CA VAL A 774 -3.36 -13.48 28.64
C VAL A 774 -4.74 -12.97 28.97
N ASP A 775 -5.45 -13.70 29.83
CA ASP A 775 -6.80 -13.35 30.26
C ASP A 775 -6.74 -12.56 31.56
N ASN A 776 -6.94 -11.25 31.47
CA ASN A 776 -6.95 -10.31 32.59
C ASN A 776 -8.37 -9.86 32.95
N ARG A 777 -9.41 -10.60 32.54
CA ARG A 777 -10.82 -10.21 32.73
C ARG A 777 -11.19 -9.91 34.18
N ALA A 778 -10.58 -10.60 35.15
CA ALA A 778 -10.84 -10.38 36.59
C ALA A 778 -10.49 -8.95 37.07
N ASN A 779 -9.71 -8.20 36.29
CA ASN A 779 -9.27 -6.85 36.65
C ASN A 779 -10.18 -5.74 36.10
N TYR A 780 -11.21 -6.07 35.31
CA TYR A 780 -12.02 -5.07 34.60
C TYR A 780 -13.49 -5.13 35.03
N THR A 781 -14.05 -3.95 35.33
CA THR A 781 -15.49 -3.74 35.50
C THR A 781 -16.16 -3.44 34.16
N ASP A 782 -17.42 -3.84 33.99
CA ASP A 782 -18.20 -3.55 32.78
C ASP A 782 -18.23 -2.04 32.51
N PRO A 783 -17.67 -1.57 31.37
CA PRO A 783 -17.53 -0.14 31.11
C PRO A 783 -18.88 0.55 30.84
N THR A 784 -19.98 -0.19 30.62
CA THR A 784 -21.33 0.40 30.56
C THR A 784 -21.99 0.54 31.94
N GLY A 785 -21.41 -0.04 32.99
CA GLY A 785 -22.01 -0.08 34.33
C GLY A 785 -23.20 -1.06 34.46
N GLU A 786 -23.50 -1.85 33.43
CA GLU A 786 -24.63 -2.79 33.41
C GLU A 786 -24.36 -4.10 34.16
N ASN A 787 -23.21 -4.22 34.82
CA ASN A 787 -22.75 -5.43 35.52
C ASN A 787 -22.75 -6.68 34.61
N ARG A 788 -22.45 -6.52 33.32
CA ARG A 788 -22.26 -7.65 32.40
C ARG A 788 -20.94 -8.35 32.71
N GLU A 789 -20.90 -9.66 32.49
CA GLU A 789 -19.66 -10.43 32.59
C GLU A 789 -18.91 -10.39 31.26
N ARG A 790 -17.59 -10.16 31.26
CA ARG A 790 -16.76 -10.24 30.05
C ARG A 790 -16.51 -11.70 29.71
N VAL A 791 -16.97 -12.13 28.53
CA VAL A 791 -16.83 -13.51 28.06
C VAL A 791 -15.78 -13.56 26.96
N LEU A 792 -14.73 -14.35 27.18
CA LEU A 792 -13.74 -14.70 26.17
C LEU A 792 -14.06 -16.10 25.63
N SER A 793 -14.45 -16.18 24.37
CA SER A 793 -14.59 -17.44 23.65
C SER A 793 -13.32 -17.69 22.85
N VAL A 794 -12.72 -18.88 23.01
CA VAL A 794 -11.51 -19.28 22.31
C VAL A 794 -11.81 -20.53 21.49
N ASP A 795 -11.72 -20.43 20.17
CA ASP A 795 -11.83 -21.57 19.29
C ASP A 795 -10.43 -22.12 18.95
N ARG A 796 -10.07 -23.23 19.60
CA ARG A 796 -8.79 -23.93 19.43
C ARG A 796 -8.82 -25.03 18.38
N GLN A 797 -9.78 -25.03 17.45
CA GLN A 797 -9.85 -26.08 16.42
C GLN A 797 -8.62 -26.17 15.49
N ASN A 798 -7.72 -25.19 15.45
CA ASN A 798 -6.57 -25.19 14.55
C ASN A 798 -5.22 -25.03 15.27
N PRO A 799 -4.23 -25.90 14.99
CA PRO A 799 -2.94 -25.83 15.67
C PRO A 799 -2.04 -24.67 15.23
N PHE A 800 -2.38 -23.94 14.17
CA PHE A 800 -1.69 -22.75 13.64
C PHE A 800 -2.46 -21.45 13.81
N VAL A 801 -3.77 -21.54 14.02
CA VAL A 801 -4.67 -20.41 14.09
C VAL A 801 -5.49 -20.51 15.36
N GLU A 802 -5.29 -19.58 16.27
CA GLU A 802 -6.22 -19.35 17.37
C GLU A 802 -7.12 -18.18 17.00
N GLU A 803 -8.41 -18.37 17.10
CA GLU A 803 -9.37 -17.30 16.87
C GLU A 803 -10.45 -17.38 17.94
N GLY A 804 -11.20 -16.30 18.09
CA GLY A 804 -12.19 -16.23 19.13
C GLY A 804 -12.93 -14.90 19.12
N THR A 805 -13.74 -14.73 20.15
CA THR A 805 -14.53 -13.52 20.37
C THR A 805 -14.38 -13.04 21.79
N VAL A 806 -14.44 -11.72 21.95
CA VAL A 806 -14.56 -11.05 23.24
C VAL A 806 -15.85 -10.26 23.21
N VAL A 807 -16.73 -10.50 24.17
CA VAL A 807 -18.04 -9.83 24.28
C VAL A 807 -18.40 -9.59 25.74
N TRP A 808 -19.28 -8.62 26.00
CA TRP A 808 -19.89 -8.41 27.31
C TRP A 808 -21.31 -9.01 27.37
N GLY A 809 -21.57 -9.82 28.39
CA GLY A 809 -22.89 -10.41 28.69
C GLY A 809 -23.09 -11.85 28.21
N ARG A 810 -24.30 -12.39 28.39
CA ARG A 810 -24.64 -13.76 27.96
C ARG A 810 -24.78 -13.81 26.44
N SER A 811 -23.81 -14.45 25.80
CA SER A 811 -23.74 -14.64 24.36
C SER A 811 -24.70 -15.73 23.90
N GLU A 812 -25.97 -15.39 23.66
CA GLU A 812 -26.88 -16.30 22.92
C GLU A 812 -26.61 -16.30 21.40
N ASP A 813 -25.84 -15.32 20.88
CA ASP A 813 -25.46 -15.27 19.46
C ASP A 813 -24.16 -14.44 19.25
N PRO A 814 -22.97 -15.01 19.48
CA PRO A 814 -21.69 -14.26 19.44
C PRO A 814 -21.37 -13.68 18.07
N GLU A 815 -21.91 -14.25 16.98
CA GLU A 815 -21.67 -13.78 15.61
C GLU A 815 -22.36 -12.45 15.30
N LYS A 816 -23.40 -12.05 16.04
CA LYS A 816 -24.18 -10.83 15.73
C LYS A 816 -23.65 -9.55 16.36
N ARG A 817 -22.65 -9.61 17.25
CA ARG A 817 -22.17 -8.45 18.02
C ARG A 817 -20.70 -8.06 17.76
N SER A 818 -20.07 -8.58 16.71
CA SER A 818 -18.66 -8.23 16.44
C SER A 818 -18.55 -6.81 15.88
N ASN A 819 -18.12 -5.86 16.71
CA ASN A 819 -17.86 -4.49 16.27
C ASN A 819 -16.41 -4.29 15.83
N GLY A 820 -15.49 -5.23 16.11
CA GLY A 820 -14.08 -5.13 15.72
C GLY A 820 -13.45 -6.42 15.22
N TRP A 821 -12.23 -6.28 14.68
CA TRP A 821 -11.37 -7.37 14.19
C TRP A 821 -9.91 -7.13 14.56
N VAL A 822 -9.29 -8.06 15.29
CA VAL A 822 -7.85 -8.03 15.62
C VAL A 822 -7.16 -9.21 14.97
N GLU A 823 -6.22 -8.98 14.05
CA GLU A 823 -5.42 -10.02 13.41
C GLU A 823 -3.94 -9.85 13.73
N LEU A 824 -3.33 -10.90 14.30
CA LEU A 824 -1.91 -10.97 14.60
C LEU A 824 -1.27 -12.08 13.76
N ASN A 825 -0.21 -11.77 13.01
CA ASN A 825 0.46 -12.73 12.15
C ASN A 825 1.99 -12.74 12.38
N SER A 826 2.49 -13.80 13.00
CA SER A 826 3.91 -14.01 13.25
C SER A 826 4.37 -15.36 12.71
N MET A 827 5.39 -15.38 11.85
CA MET A 827 5.89 -16.65 11.30
C MET A 827 6.74 -17.45 12.31
N PHE A 828 7.71 -16.79 12.98
CA PHE A 828 8.66 -17.46 13.86
C PHE A 828 8.66 -16.95 15.30
N GLY A 829 8.08 -15.78 15.56
CA GLY A 829 8.01 -15.21 16.91
C GLY A 829 6.66 -15.46 17.59
N ARG A 830 6.57 -15.07 18.87
CA ARG A 830 5.36 -15.24 19.67
C ARG A 830 4.31 -14.20 19.34
N ALA A 831 3.07 -14.63 19.10
CA ALA A 831 1.91 -13.74 19.09
C ALA A 831 1.20 -13.80 20.45
N THR A 832 1.05 -12.66 21.09
CA THR A 832 0.37 -12.49 22.38
C THR A 832 -0.78 -11.52 22.21
N ILE A 833 -1.98 -11.94 22.63
CA ILE A 833 -3.11 -11.04 22.85
C ILE A 833 -3.42 -11.00 24.34
N VAL A 834 -3.52 -9.80 24.91
CA VAL A 834 -3.91 -9.57 26.30
C VAL A 834 -5.35 -9.06 26.28
N VAL A 835 -6.25 -9.84 26.86
CA VAL A 835 -7.70 -9.59 26.92
C VAL A 835 -8.08 -9.04 28.27
#